data_AF-A0AA43F4P5-F1
#
_entry.id   AF-A0AA43F4P5-F1
#
_cell.length_a   1.000
_cell.length_b   1.000
_cell.length_c   1.000
_cell.angle_alpha   90.00
_cell.angle_beta   90.00
_cell.angle_gamma   90.00
#
_symmetry.space_group_name_H-M   'P 1'
#
loop_
_entity.id
_entity.type
_entity.pdbx_description
1 polymer ?
#
loop_
_entity_poly.entity_id
_entity_poly.type
_entity_poly.pdbx_seq_one_letter_code
_entity_poly.pdbx_strand_id
1 'polypeptide(L)'
;MALAAAAVLVAAVLLLAGRAEAAESEPGALLLHTLDGRELPKAPLLSTDVSFRVSGMVARARVVQVFQNASADWVEGVYVFPLPESAAVDRLRMLVGEREIEGEIQERETARRTYQAARDGGRRAALMDQERPNIFTTRVANIGPQESISVELEYQQTLRYDDGRYSLRFPMVVGPRYIPGFVRTSAPEQLGWSPNTDQVPDAARITPPVLRPEAGLINPVSLRIALDAGVQIEEVASAYHPVTVAAPSVSRREITLAAGTTPANRDFELAWTLQRTQAPQVAWFTEEKAGRHYGVLMVLPPAPAPGARLAREVVFVLDTSGSMAGASIRQAKDALQLALARLAPGDAFNVIEFNSAAQALHPRAVPVNPGSVRRAIDWVQSLQARGGTEMASALVLALDGSDEAKRVRQVVFLTDGSVGNEQALFHLIRERLGDTRLFTIGIGSAPNSHFMTKAAELGRGTFTYIGRIEEVQDKMTALFAKLESPVLKGLEVIWPEGARAESWPARLPDLYAGEPVVVAAALDRLEGSVRVRGTRAGRLWEAQVPLAQSTGSAGMGSLWARGKVEGLMDSIRNGTPEDMVRAEVINLATAHNLVTRYTSFVAVDKTPVRVSDAQLKLAAVPTNLPEGWDYGKVFGELPQGATDSRFALLSGSILLLLALAMLRRRTA
;
A
#
# COMPACT_ATOMS: atom_id res chain seq x y z
N MET A 1 -51.45 -5.50 44.39
CA MET A 1 -51.25 -5.10 42.98
C MET A 1 -49.78 -4.84 42.61
N ALA A 2 -48.97 -4.15 43.42
CA ALA A 2 -47.57 -3.85 43.07
C ALA A 2 -46.65 -5.09 42.90
N LEU A 3 -46.85 -6.16 43.69
CA LEU A 3 -46.06 -7.40 43.56
C LEU A 3 -46.38 -8.20 42.27
N ALA A 4 -47.59 -8.07 41.73
CA ALA A 4 -47.96 -8.73 40.48
C ALA A 4 -47.31 -8.05 39.26
N ALA A 5 -47.16 -6.72 39.31
CA ALA A 5 -46.50 -5.97 38.24
C ALA A 5 -44.99 -6.25 38.15
N ALA A 6 -44.32 -6.47 39.29
CA ALA A 6 -42.90 -6.81 39.33
C ALA A 6 -42.61 -8.22 38.77
N ALA A 7 -43.48 -9.20 39.04
CA ALA A 7 -43.36 -10.55 38.52
C ALA A 7 -43.55 -10.61 36.99
N VAL A 8 -44.46 -9.79 36.44
CA VAL A 8 -44.68 -9.67 34.99
C VAL A 8 -43.46 -9.05 34.28
N LEU A 9 -42.78 -8.09 34.91
CA LEU A 9 -41.59 -7.48 34.32
C LEU A 9 -40.40 -8.46 34.27
N VAL A 10 -40.23 -9.29 35.29
CA VAL A 10 -39.16 -10.32 35.34
C VAL A 10 -39.45 -11.46 34.34
N ALA A 11 -40.71 -11.86 34.18
CA ALA A 11 -41.10 -12.84 33.18
C ALA A 11 -40.91 -12.32 31.74
N ALA A 12 -41.20 -11.04 31.48
CA ALA A 12 -40.97 -10.41 30.18
C ALA A 12 -39.48 -10.35 29.81
N VAL A 13 -38.60 -10.11 30.78
CA VAL A 13 -37.13 -10.10 30.57
C VAL A 13 -36.58 -11.51 30.31
N LEU A 14 -37.16 -12.55 30.94
CA LEU A 14 -36.77 -13.94 30.69
C LEU A 14 -37.32 -14.50 29.36
N LEU A 15 -38.46 -14.00 28.89
CA LEU A 15 -39.02 -14.33 27.56
C LEU A 15 -38.26 -13.65 26.41
N LEU A 16 -37.69 -12.46 26.63
CA LEU A 16 -36.81 -11.79 25.66
C LEU A 16 -35.40 -12.42 25.59
N ALA A 17 -35.05 -13.31 26.52
CA ALA A 17 -33.79 -14.07 26.52
C ALA A 17 -33.93 -15.47 25.90
N GLY A 18 -35.11 -15.83 25.37
CA GLY A 18 -35.41 -17.16 24.84
C GLY A 18 -35.28 -17.28 23.32
N ARG A 19 -34.32 -18.12 22.90
CA ARG A 19 -34.18 -18.79 21.59
C ARG A 19 -33.83 -17.93 20.37
N ALA A 20 -32.53 -17.79 20.12
CA ALA A 20 -32.03 -17.84 18.75
C ALA A 20 -32.08 -19.31 18.29
N GLU A 21 -33.12 -19.68 17.55
CA GLU A 21 -33.11 -20.92 16.77
C GLU A 21 -32.05 -20.77 15.68
N ALA A 22 -31.01 -21.62 15.73
CA ALA A 22 -30.05 -21.74 14.65
C ALA A 22 -30.79 -22.30 13.44
N ALA A 23 -31.05 -21.46 12.44
CA ALA A 23 -31.56 -21.90 11.15
C ALA A 23 -30.56 -22.90 10.54
N GLU A 24 -31.03 -24.11 10.23
CA GLU A 24 -30.26 -25.11 9.50
C GLU A 24 -29.76 -24.50 8.19
N SER A 25 -28.43 -24.41 8.04
CA SER A 25 -27.79 -23.91 6.83
C SER A 25 -27.95 -24.94 5.72
N GLU A 26 -28.69 -24.60 4.66
CA GLU A 26 -28.64 -25.41 3.44
C GLU A 26 -27.22 -25.42 2.83
N PRO A 27 -26.72 -26.56 2.33
CA PRO A 27 -25.37 -26.65 1.81
C PRO A 27 -25.15 -25.69 0.62
N GLY A 28 -24.19 -24.77 0.73
CA GLY A 28 -23.65 -24.01 -0.41
C GLY A 28 -23.87 -22.50 -0.42
N ALA A 29 -24.57 -21.90 0.56
CA ALA A 29 -24.74 -20.44 0.63
C ALA A 29 -24.26 -19.84 1.97
N LEU A 30 -23.46 -18.76 1.90
CA LEU A 30 -22.95 -18.05 3.06
C LEU A 30 -23.95 -16.97 3.51
N LEU A 31 -24.47 -17.11 4.73
CA LEU A 31 -25.25 -16.07 5.41
C LEU A 31 -24.31 -15.13 6.16
N LEU A 32 -24.52 -13.82 6.02
CA LEU A 32 -23.69 -12.80 6.65
C LEU A 32 -24.54 -11.90 7.55
N HIS A 33 -24.04 -11.62 8.75
CA HIS A 33 -24.59 -10.60 9.63
C HIS A 33 -23.60 -9.44 9.73
N THR A 34 -24.08 -8.21 9.57
CA THR A 34 -23.31 -7.01 9.88
C THR A 34 -23.27 -6.76 11.39
N LEU A 35 -22.38 -5.87 11.85
CA LEU A 35 -22.17 -5.57 13.27
C LEU A 35 -23.40 -4.88 13.93
N ASP A 36 -24.24 -4.23 13.13
CA ASP A 36 -25.55 -3.69 13.53
C ASP A 36 -26.67 -4.74 13.49
N GLY A 37 -26.35 -6.02 13.26
CA GLY A 37 -27.29 -7.14 13.30
C GLY A 37 -28.13 -7.33 12.04
N ARG A 38 -27.81 -6.62 10.94
CA ARG A 38 -28.53 -6.76 9.67
C ARG A 38 -28.08 -8.03 8.94
N GLU A 39 -29.05 -8.85 8.52
CA GLU A 39 -28.80 -9.96 7.59
C GLU A 39 -28.51 -9.41 6.19
N LEU A 40 -27.35 -9.77 5.64
CA LEU A 40 -27.03 -9.55 4.23
C LEU A 40 -27.56 -10.74 3.40
N PRO A 41 -27.99 -10.50 2.15
CA PRO A 41 -28.38 -11.58 1.25
C PRO A 41 -27.21 -12.55 1.02
N LYS A 42 -27.55 -13.81 0.72
CA LYS A 42 -26.59 -14.90 0.43
C LYS A 42 -25.50 -14.42 -0.55
N ALA A 43 -24.26 -14.39 -0.09
CA ALA A 43 -23.14 -13.91 -0.90
C ALA A 43 -22.73 -14.93 -1.96
N PRO A 44 -22.31 -14.49 -3.17
CA PRO A 44 -21.66 -15.38 -4.12
C PRO A 44 -20.42 -16.03 -3.51
N LEU A 45 -20.21 -17.31 -3.83
CA LEU A 45 -18.92 -17.94 -3.59
C LEU A 45 -17.89 -17.38 -4.56
N LEU A 46 -16.65 -17.25 -4.10
CA LEU A 46 -15.56 -16.73 -4.89
C LEU A 46 -14.40 -17.73 -4.88
N SER A 47 -13.81 -17.99 -6.04
CA SER A 47 -12.48 -18.58 -6.16
C SER A 47 -11.58 -17.68 -7.01
N THR A 48 -10.27 -17.75 -6.79
CA THR A 48 -9.30 -16.93 -7.52
C THR A 48 -8.19 -17.79 -8.10
N ASP A 49 -7.96 -17.71 -9.42
CA ASP A 49 -6.79 -18.28 -10.07
C ASP A 49 -5.81 -17.18 -10.45
N VAL A 50 -4.55 -17.33 -10.06
CA VAL A 50 -3.51 -16.34 -10.29
C VAL A 50 -2.36 -16.97 -11.06
N SER A 51 -1.99 -16.33 -12.16
CA SER A 51 -0.78 -16.69 -12.90
C SER A 51 0.13 -15.49 -13.07
N PHE A 52 1.42 -15.67 -12.76
CA PHE A 52 2.46 -14.68 -13.00
C PHE A 52 3.41 -15.15 -14.09
N ARG A 53 3.78 -14.22 -14.97
CA ARG A 53 4.98 -14.30 -15.80
C ARG A 53 5.94 -13.22 -15.32
N VAL A 54 7.06 -13.65 -14.75
CA VAL A 54 8.12 -12.75 -14.30
C VAL A 54 9.22 -12.73 -15.34
N SER A 55 9.61 -11.54 -15.76
CA SER A 55 10.72 -11.31 -16.68
C SER A 55 11.57 -10.16 -16.14
N GLY A 56 12.77 -10.47 -15.64
CA GLY A 56 13.59 -9.49 -14.94
C GLY A 56 12.91 -8.98 -13.66
N MET A 57 12.61 -7.67 -13.59
CA MET A 57 11.87 -7.06 -12.47
C MET A 57 10.41 -6.73 -12.75
N VAL A 58 9.86 -7.16 -13.88
CA VAL A 58 8.45 -6.94 -14.16
C VAL A 58 7.72 -8.27 -14.03
N ALA A 59 6.60 -8.24 -13.32
CA ALA A 59 5.67 -9.35 -13.28
C ALA A 59 4.37 -8.96 -13.99
N ARG A 60 4.01 -9.72 -15.03
CA ARG A 60 2.67 -9.70 -15.62
C ARG A 60 1.81 -10.71 -14.87
N ALA A 61 0.78 -10.22 -14.22
CA ALA A 61 -0.19 -11.03 -13.51
C ALA A 61 -1.47 -11.15 -14.32
N ARG A 62 -2.06 -12.34 -14.34
CA ARG A 62 -3.44 -12.60 -14.77
C ARG A 62 -4.17 -13.19 -13.57
N VAL A 63 -5.24 -12.52 -13.15
CA VAL A 63 -6.08 -12.89 -12.01
C VAL A 63 -7.48 -13.16 -12.53
N VAL A 64 -7.98 -14.38 -12.31
CA VAL A 64 -9.34 -14.78 -12.66
C VAL A 64 -10.14 -14.98 -11.38
N GLN A 65 -11.18 -14.18 -11.20
CA GLN A 65 -12.10 -14.23 -10.09
C GLN A 65 -13.40 -14.88 -10.57
N VAL A 66 -13.74 -16.05 -10.04
CA VAL A 66 -14.97 -16.76 -10.42
C VAL A 66 -16.03 -16.52 -9.35
N PHE A 67 -17.10 -15.81 -9.74
CA PHE A 67 -18.26 -15.55 -8.90
C PHE A 67 -19.32 -16.60 -9.16
N GLN A 68 -19.65 -17.41 -8.15
CA GLN A 68 -20.68 -18.42 -8.23
C GLN A 68 -21.88 -18.04 -7.36
N ASN A 69 -23.05 -17.86 -7.98
CA ASN A 69 -24.29 -17.59 -7.27
C ASN A 69 -24.97 -18.91 -6.88
N ALA A 70 -24.77 -19.36 -5.64
CA ALA A 70 -25.42 -20.56 -5.12
C ALA A 70 -26.87 -20.36 -4.65
N SER A 71 -27.44 -19.15 -4.82
CA SER A 71 -28.81 -18.86 -4.41
C SER A 71 -29.84 -19.11 -5.51
N ALA A 72 -31.13 -18.97 -5.16
CA ALA A 72 -32.25 -19.00 -6.11
C ALA A 72 -32.58 -17.60 -6.68
N ASP A 73 -31.90 -16.55 -6.22
CA ASP A 73 -32.17 -15.16 -6.59
C ASP A 73 -31.15 -14.66 -7.62
N TRP A 74 -31.48 -13.57 -8.32
CA TRP A 74 -30.48 -12.82 -9.08
C TRP A 74 -29.62 -11.99 -8.14
N VAL A 75 -28.31 -12.00 -8.35
CA VAL A 75 -27.36 -11.34 -7.46
C VAL A 75 -26.50 -10.33 -8.21
N GLU A 76 -26.29 -9.16 -7.60
CA GLU A 76 -25.18 -8.25 -7.91
C GLU A 76 -24.07 -8.51 -6.89
N GLY A 77 -22.96 -9.11 -7.35
CA GLY A 77 -21.82 -9.44 -6.51
C GLY A 77 -20.83 -8.29 -6.43
N VAL A 78 -20.40 -7.93 -5.22
CA VAL A 78 -19.36 -6.91 -4.98
C VAL A 78 -18.19 -7.52 -4.24
N TYR A 79 -17.01 -7.52 -4.85
CA TYR A 79 -15.78 -8.02 -4.23
C TYR A 79 -14.75 -6.91 -4.12
N VAL A 80 -14.27 -6.67 -2.90
CA VAL A 80 -13.21 -5.70 -2.61
C VAL A 80 -11.94 -6.48 -2.29
N PHE A 81 -10.88 -6.23 -3.05
CA PHE A 81 -9.64 -7.00 -2.98
C PHE A 81 -8.41 -6.10 -3.09
N PRO A 82 -7.27 -6.52 -2.54
CA PRO A 82 -6.06 -5.76 -2.65
C PRO A 82 -5.31 -6.08 -3.95
N LEU A 83 -4.54 -5.11 -4.45
CA LEU A 83 -3.46 -5.32 -5.40
C LEU A 83 -2.20 -4.62 -4.89
N PRO A 84 -1.00 -5.00 -5.37
CA PRO A 84 0.23 -4.25 -5.07
C PRO A 84 0.07 -2.77 -5.45
N GLU A 85 0.66 -1.84 -4.69
CA GLU A 85 0.56 -0.40 -4.97
C GLU A 85 1.16 -0.01 -6.34
N SER A 86 2.18 -0.76 -6.76
CA SER A 86 2.83 -0.65 -8.08
C SER A 86 2.02 -1.30 -9.21
N ALA A 87 0.84 -1.87 -8.93
CA ALA A 87 0.02 -2.51 -9.95
C ALA A 87 -0.52 -1.47 -10.95
N ALA A 88 -0.28 -1.73 -12.22
CA ALA A 88 -0.88 -1.06 -13.37
C ALA A 88 -1.87 -2.03 -14.03
N VAL A 89 -3.15 -1.94 -13.67
CA VAL A 89 -4.20 -2.78 -14.26
C VAL A 89 -4.55 -2.24 -15.64
N ASP A 90 -4.32 -3.04 -16.67
CA ASP A 90 -4.45 -2.60 -18.07
C ASP A 90 -5.43 -3.43 -18.92
N ARG A 91 -6.08 -4.42 -18.29
CA ARG A 91 -7.08 -5.26 -18.96
C ARG A 91 -8.15 -5.76 -17.99
N LEU A 92 -9.38 -5.78 -18.47
CA LEU A 92 -10.52 -6.44 -17.85
C LEU A 92 -11.27 -7.26 -18.90
N ARG A 93 -11.68 -8.48 -18.54
CA ARG A 93 -12.55 -9.36 -19.32
C ARG A 93 -13.58 -9.99 -18.42
N MET A 94 -14.81 -10.09 -18.90
CA MET A 94 -15.88 -10.83 -18.26
C MET A 94 -16.22 -12.04 -19.13
N LEU A 95 -16.17 -13.23 -18.55
CA LEU A 95 -16.55 -14.47 -19.22
C LEU A 95 -17.89 -14.95 -18.66
N VAL A 96 -18.84 -15.16 -19.57
CA VAL A 96 -20.19 -15.63 -19.28
C VAL A 96 -20.45 -16.87 -20.13
N GLY A 97 -20.39 -18.06 -19.53
CA GLY A 97 -20.35 -19.31 -20.29
C GLY A 97 -19.15 -19.32 -21.24
N GLU A 98 -19.40 -19.45 -22.54
CA GLU A 98 -18.35 -19.41 -23.59
C GLU A 98 -18.08 -18.00 -24.14
N ARG A 99 -18.85 -16.99 -23.73
CA ARG A 99 -18.75 -15.63 -24.27
C ARG A 99 -17.72 -14.82 -23.50
N GLU A 100 -16.74 -14.29 -24.21
CA GLU A 100 -15.75 -13.33 -23.70
C GLU A 100 -16.19 -11.90 -24.03
N ILE A 101 -16.22 -11.04 -23.02
CA ILE A 101 -16.60 -9.63 -23.14
C ILE A 101 -15.42 -8.81 -22.63
N GLU A 102 -14.72 -8.13 -23.55
CA GLU A 102 -13.63 -7.23 -23.21
C GLU A 102 -14.19 -5.97 -22.54
N GLY A 103 -13.57 -5.55 -21.44
CA GLY A 103 -13.90 -4.32 -20.74
C GLY A 103 -13.31 -3.09 -21.42
N GLU A 104 -14.07 -2.02 -21.46
CA GLU A 104 -13.63 -0.73 -21.98
C GLU A 104 -13.27 0.19 -20.82
N ILE A 105 -12.15 0.90 -20.94
CA ILE A 105 -11.81 1.93 -19.97
C ILE A 105 -12.63 3.19 -20.28
N GLN A 106 -13.27 3.75 -19.27
CA GLN A 106 -14.02 5.00 -19.38
C GLN A 106 -13.68 5.91 -18.20
N GLU A 107 -14.03 7.19 -18.30
CA GLU A 107 -14.06 8.07 -17.13
C GLU A 107 -14.94 7.43 -16.05
N ARG A 108 -14.47 7.46 -14.79
CA ARG A 108 -15.07 6.72 -13.66
C ARG A 108 -16.59 6.89 -13.54
N GLU A 109 -17.06 8.14 -13.62
CA GLU A 109 -18.50 8.42 -13.51
C GLU A 109 -19.29 7.97 -14.75
N THR A 110 -18.68 8.01 -15.93
CA THR A 110 -19.27 7.47 -17.17
C THR A 110 -19.35 5.94 -17.11
N ALA A 111 -18.28 5.26 -16.70
CA ALA A 111 -18.23 3.82 -16.49
C ALA A 111 -19.33 3.34 -15.52
N ARG A 112 -19.52 4.08 -14.42
CA ARG A 112 -20.55 3.81 -13.42
C ARG A 112 -21.96 3.94 -13.99
N ARG A 113 -22.24 4.99 -14.77
CA ARG A 113 -23.53 5.14 -15.46
C ARG A 113 -23.77 4.03 -16.49
N THR A 114 -22.76 3.67 -17.27
CA THR A 114 -22.81 2.55 -18.22
C THR A 114 -23.13 1.24 -17.52
N TYR A 115 -22.45 0.96 -16.40
CA TYR A 115 -22.69 -0.20 -15.56
C TYR A 115 -24.10 -0.21 -14.98
N GLN A 116 -24.57 0.90 -14.40
CA GLN A 116 -25.92 1.02 -13.83
C GLN A 116 -26.99 0.79 -14.89
N ALA A 117 -26.87 1.40 -16.08
CA ALA A 117 -27.78 1.18 -17.19
C ALA A 117 -27.77 -0.26 -17.70
N ALA A 118 -26.64 -0.97 -17.62
CA ALA A 118 -26.57 -2.39 -17.94
C ALA A 118 -27.26 -3.25 -16.86
N ARG A 119 -26.95 -2.99 -15.59
CA ARG A 119 -27.53 -3.65 -14.42
C ARG A 119 -29.06 -3.55 -14.43
N ASP A 120 -29.57 -2.34 -14.56
CA ASP A 120 -31.00 -2.04 -14.48
C ASP A 120 -31.75 -2.59 -15.70
N GLY A 121 -31.08 -2.60 -16.87
CA GLY A 121 -31.57 -3.22 -18.10
C GLY A 121 -31.44 -4.76 -18.16
N GLY A 122 -31.10 -5.41 -17.05
CA GLY A 122 -31.03 -6.88 -16.97
C GLY A 122 -29.87 -7.53 -17.73
N ARG A 123 -28.87 -6.76 -18.13
CA ARG A 123 -27.66 -7.23 -18.83
C ARG A 123 -26.56 -7.56 -17.83
N ARG A 124 -25.80 -8.63 -18.08
CA ARG A 124 -24.60 -8.93 -17.30
C ARG A 124 -23.58 -7.83 -17.54
N ALA A 125 -22.96 -7.35 -16.47
CA ALA A 125 -21.93 -6.34 -16.57
C ALA A 125 -20.92 -6.50 -15.44
N ALA A 126 -19.66 -6.13 -15.71
CA ALA A 126 -18.62 -5.99 -14.72
C ALA A 126 -18.12 -4.55 -14.68
N LEU A 127 -17.86 -4.02 -13.49
CA LEU A 127 -17.24 -2.71 -13.24
C LEU A 127 -16.05 -2.90 -12.31
N MET A 128 -14.89 -2.39 -12.70
CA MET A 128 -13.68 -2.40 -11.86
C MET A 128 -13.25 -0.98 -11.50
N ASP A 129 -13.26 -0.71 -10.19
CA ASP A 129 -12.92 0.56 -9.58
C ASP A 129 -11.60 0.45 -8.78
N GLN A 130 -10.78 1.51 -8.80
CA GLN A 130 -9.72 1.70 -7.81
C GLN A 130 -10.25 2.63 -6.71
N GLU A 131 -10.40 2.12 -5.49
CA GLU A 131 -10.86 2.91 -4.34
C GLU A 131 -9.67 3.53 -3.58
N ARG A 132 -8.54 2.82 -3.51
CA ARG A 132 -7.25 3.27 -2.93
C ARG A 132 -6.08 2.77 -3.78
N PRO A 133 -4.85 3.29 -3.60
CA PRO A 133 -3.67 2.78 -4.32
C PRO A 133 -3.58 1.26 -4.36
N ASN A 134 -3.90 0.59 -3.26
CA ASN A 134 -3.88 -0.87 -3.12
C ASN A 134 -5.26 -1.54 -2.95
N ILE A 135 -6.38 -0.85 -3.17
CA ILE A 135 -7.73 -1.43 -2.98
C ILE A 135 -8.57 -1.22 -4.22
N PHE A 136 -9.06 -2.34 -4.73
CA PHE A 136 -9.87 -2.41 -5.93
C PHE A 136 -11.20 -3.07 -5.60
N THR A 137 -12.21 -2.70 -6.37
CA THR A 137 -13.55 -3.27 -6.26
C THR A 137 -14.00 -3.76 -7.62
N THR A 138 -14.38 -5.04 -7.70
CA THR A 138 -15.10 -5.61 -8.85
C THR A 138 -16.57 -5.72 -8.48
N ARG A 139 -17.46 -5.15 -9.30
CA ARG A 139 -18.91 -5.35 -9.22
C ARG A 139 -19.39 -6.15 -10.42
N VAL A 140 -20.18 -7.19 -10.20
CA VAL A 140 -20.74 -8.05 -11.25
C VAL A 140 -22.26 -8.05 -11.13
N ALA A 141 -22.94 -7.47 -12.12
CA ALA A 141 -24.39 -7.35 -12.14
C ALA A 141 -25.04 -8.57 -12.81
N ASN A 142 -26.25 -8.89 -12.35
CA ASN A 142 -27.14 -9.87 -12.95
C ASN A 142 -26.52 -11.28 -13.06
N ILE A 143 -25.92 -11.77 -11.98
CA ILE A 143 -25.52 -13.17 -11.85
C ILE A 143 -26.79 -14.00 -11.62
N GLY A 144 -27.14 -14.88 -12.56
CA GLY A 144 -28.33 -15.71 -12.49
C GLY A 144 -28.27 -16.75 -11.35
N PRO A 145 -29.41 -17.32 -10.94
CA PRO A 145 -29.44 -18.42 -9.99
C PRO A 145 -28.60 -19.61 -10.46
N GLN A 146 -27.75 -20.15 -9.58
CA GLN A 146 -26.81 -21.24 -9.88
C GLN A 146 -25.78 -20.93 -10.99
N GLU A 147 -25.70 -19.68 -11.46
CA GLU A 147 -24.77 -19.25 -12.51
C GLU A 147 -23.38 -18.96 -11.94
N SER A 148 -22.36 -19.13 -12.80
CA SER A 148 -21.01 -18.63 -12.54
C SER A 148 -20.60 -17.62 -13.60
N ILE A 149 -19.99 -16.52 -13.16
CA ILE A 149 -19.38 -15.50 -14.02
C ILE A 149 -17.92 -15.34 -13.62
N SER A 150 -17.02 -15.35 -14.58
CA SER A 150 -15.60 -15.13 -14.33
C SER A 150 -15.21 -13.71 -14.74
N VAL A 151 -14.50 -13.01 -13.87
CA VAL A 151 -13.88 -11.72 -14.16
C VAL A 151 -12.37 -11.93 -14.19
N GLU A 152 -11.79 -11.75 -15.36
CA GLU A 152 -10.36 -11.79 -15.58
C GLU A 152 -9.82 -10.37 -15.64
N LEU A 153 -8.76 -10.11 -14.88
CA LEU A 153 -7.99 -8.87 -14.97
C LEU A 153 -6.53 -9.20 -15.21
N GLU A 154 -5.85 -8.35 -15.96
CA GLU A 154 -4.41 -8.42 -16.12
C GLU A 154 -3.75 -7.11 -15.67
N TYR A 155 -2.63 -7.24 -14.97
CA TYR A 155 -1.88 -6.09 -14.49
C TYR A 155 -0.38 -6.32 -14.53
N GLN A 156 0.35 -5.23 -14.44
CA GLN A 156 1.81 -5.23 -14.35
C GLN A 156 2.25 -4.70 -13.01
N GLN A 157 3.33 -5.24 -12.47
CA GLN A 157 3.98 -4.66 -11.31
C GLN A 157 5.50 -4.72 -11.46
N THR A 158 6.16 -3.72 -10.91
CA THR A 158 7.59 -3.79 -10.63
C THR A 158 7.82 -4.61 -9.36
N LEU A 159 8.82 -5.49 -9.41
CA LEU A 159 9.26 -6.32 -8.30
C LEU A 159 10.16 -5.53 -7.37
N ARG A 160 10.08 -5.84 -6.07
CA ARG A 160 11.01 -5.26 -5.09
C ARG A 160 12.34 -6.01 -5.17
N TYR A 161 13.44 -5.28 -5.09
CA TYR A 161 14.78 -5.85 -4.93
C TYR A 161 15.47 -5.18 -3.74
N ASP A 162 16.05 -5.99 -2.86
CA ASP A 162 16.75 -5.53 -1.66
C ASP A 162 17.91 -6.48 -1.38
N ASP A 163 19.14 -5.97 -1.30
CA ASP A 163 20.37 -6.73 -1.01
C ASP A 163 20.54 -8.05 -1.79
N GLY A 164 20.34 -8.01 -3.11
CA GLY A 164 20.48 -9.21 -3.95
C GLY A 164 19.29 -10.16 -3.93
N ARG A 165 18.22 -9.81 -3.22
CA ARG A 165 16.99 -10.58 -3.11
C ARG A 165 15.85 -9.86 -3.81
N TYR A 166 15.27 -10.49 -4.82
CA TYR A 166 13.99 -10.09 -5.39
C TYR A 166 12.85 -10.58 -4.53
N SER A 167 11.74 -9.84 -4.54
CA SER A 167 10.50 -10.21 -3.86
C SER A 167 9.30 -9.90 -4.75
N LEU A 168 8.49 -10.93 -5.00
CA LEU A 168 7.14 -10.85 -5.57
C LEU A 168 6.13 -11.01 -4.43
N ARG A 169 5.28 -10.02 -4.22
CA ARG A 169 4.16 -10.08 -3.28
C ARG A 169 2.83 -10.08 -4.03
N PHE A 170 1.94 -10.98 -3.67
CA PHE A 170 0.55 -10.97 -4.09
C PHE A 170 -0.33 -10.82 -2.84
N PRO A 171 -0.91 -9.64 -2.60
CA PRO A 171 -1.80 -9.47 -1.47
C PRO A 171 -3.11 -10.21 -1.73
N MET A 172 -3.62 -10.92 -0.72
CA MET A 172 -4.81 -11.77 -0.90
C MET A 172 -6.04 -11.28 -0.13
N VAL A 173 -5.85 -10.45 0.91
CA VAL A 173 -6.93 -10.05 1.81
C VAL A 173 -6.86 -8.57 2.16
N VAL A 174 -8.02 -7.90 2.17
CA VAL A 174 -8.14 -6.55 2.72
C VAL A 174 -8.35 -6.65 4.22
N GLY A 175 -7.30 -6.40 5.01
CA GLY A 175 -7.41 -6.40 6.46
C GLY A 175 -8.35 -5.31 7.00
N PRO A 176 -9.04 -5.57 8.13
CA PRO A 176 -9.79 -4.54 8.85
C PRO A 176 -8.88 -3.36 9.22
N ARG A 177 -9.42 -2.16 9.13
CA ARG A 177 -8.69 -0.90 9.34
C ARG A 177 -9.50 0.01 10.24
N TYR A 178 -8.84 0.81 11.05
CA TYR A 178 -9.52 1.80 11.87
C TYR A 178 -10.20 2.87 10.99
N ILE A 179 -11.47 3.15 11.28
CA ILE A 179 -12.28 4.17 10.60
C ILE A 179 -12.64 5.26 11.61
N PRO A 180 -11.91 6.39 11.66
CA PRO A 180 -12.21 7.48 12.57
C PRO A 180 -13.39 8.33 12.11
N GLY A 181 -13.88 9.16 13.02
CA GLY A 181 -14.88 10.18 12.72
C GLY A 181 -16.30 9.79 13.10
N PHE A 182 -17.22 10.74 12.89
CA PHE A 182 -18.64 10.56 13.15
C PHE A 182 -19.34 10.01 11.91
N VAL A 183 -20.23 9.04 12.11
CA VAL A 183 -21.03 8.45 11.04
C VAL A 183 -21.82 9.55 10.34
N ARG A 184 -21.61 9.69 9.02
CA ARG A 184 -22.47 10.49 8.16
C ARG A 184 -23.58 9.59 7.66
N THR A 185 -24.82 10.10 7.67
CA THR A 185 -26.06 9.47 7.18
C THR A 185 -25.80 8.27 6.26
N SER A 186 -26.25 7.08 6.67
CA SER A 186 -25.99 5.81 5.98
C SER A 186 -26.40 5.90 4.51
N ALA A 187 -25.43 5.76 3.61
CA ALA A 187 -25.72 5.60 2.18
C ALA A 187 -26.53 4.30 1.96
N PRO A 188 -27.42 4.24 0.95
CA PRO A 188 -28.28 3.06 0.73
C PRO A 188 -27.52 1.75 0.49
N GLU A 189 -26.28 1.83 -0.03
CA GLU A 189 -25.43 0.70 -0.41
C GLU A 189 -24.27 0.48 0.59
N GLN A 190 -24.58 0.42 1.89
CA GLN A 190 -23.59 0.13 2.92
C GLN A 190 -23.29 -1.38 2.95
N LEU A 191 -22.36 -1.81 2.10
CA LEU A 191 -21.93 -3.20 1.99
C LEU A 191 -20.75 -3.57 2.89
N GLY A 192 -19.98 -2.59 3.35
CA GLY A 192 -18.86 -2.80 4.26
C GLY A 192 -19.27 -2.88 5.74
N TRP A 193 -18.38 -3.42 6.58
CA TRP A 193 -18.61 -3.53 8.02
C TRP A 193 -18.60 -2.17 8.74
N SER A 194 -18.04 -1.12 8.13
CA SER A 194 -18.05 0.25 8.67
C SER A 194 -18.95 1.18 7.86
N PRO A 195 -19.78 2.01 8.50
CA PRO A 195 -20.43 3.13 7.83
C PRO A 195 -19.43 4.20 7.40
N ASN A 196 -19.83 5.04 6.44
CA ASN A 196 -19.10 6.23 6.05
C ASN A 196 -19.07 7.24 7.21
N THR A 197 -17.93 7.90 7.39
CA THR A 197 -17.75 8.94 8.40
C THR A 197 -17.45 10.29 7.76
N ASP A 198 -17.38 11.33 8.56
CA ASP A 198 -16.93 12.66 8.14
C ASP A 198 -15.45 12.71 7.75
N GLN A 199 -14.63 11.83 8.32
CA GLN A 199 -13.22 11.71 8.02
C GLN A 199 -12.92 10.66 6.95
N VAL A 200 -13.76 9.63 6.84
CA VAL A 200 -13.64 8.55 5.84
C VAL A 200 -14.97 8.42 5.10
N PRO A 201 -15.24 9.30 4.12
CA PRO A 201 -16.53 9.40 3.45
C PRO A 201 -16.88 8.18 2.57
N ASP A 202 -15.96 7.23 2.43
CA ASP A 202 -16.08 6.03 1.63
C ASP A 202 -15.69 4.75 2.38
N ALA A 203 -15.71 4.80 3.72
CA ALA A 203 -15.41 3.64 4.57
C ALA A 203 -16.16 2.38 4.13
N ALA A 204 -17.45 2.50 3.79
CA ALA A 204 -18.28 1.37 3.38
C ALA A 204 -17.79 0.66 2.10
N ARG A 205 -17.00 1.32 1.25
CA ARG A 205 -16.42 0.73 0.03
C ARG A 205 -15.05 0.09 0.23
N ILE A 206 -14.36 0.43 1.32
CA ILE A 206 -12.99 -0.03 1.60
C ILE A 206 -12.91 -0.99 2.80
N THR A 207 -14.06 -1.36 3.37
CA THR A 207 -14.19 -2.21 4.57
C THR A 207 -15.08 -3.43 4.27
N PRO A 208 -14.71 -4.32 3.33
CA PRO A 208 -15.56 -5.44 2.95
C PRO A 208 -15.93 -6.30 4.17
N PRO A 209 -17.13 -6.92 4.20
CA PRO A 209 -17.52 -7.81 5.28
C PRO A 209 -16.43 -8.84 5.58
N VAL A 210 -16.24 -9.15 6.86
CA VAL A 210 -15.28 -10.15 7.29
C VAL A 210 -16.04 -11.34 7.84
N LEU A 211 -15.78 -12.51 7.25
CA LEU A 211 -16.37 -13.75 7.69
C LEU A 211 -15.87 -14.09 9.10
N ARG A 212 -16.79 -14.54 9.94
CA ARG A 212 -16.47 -15.05 11.27
C ARG A 212 -15.66 -16.35 11.15
N PRO A 213 -14.53 -16.51 11.88
CA PRO A 213 -13.67 -17.67 11.75
C PRO A 213 -14.39 -19.03 11.92
N GLU A 214 -15.47 -19.07 12.70
CA GLU A 214 -16.26 -20.28 12.97
C GLU A 214 -16.99 -20.79 11.72
N ALA A 215 -17.25 -19.93 10.74
CA ALA A 215 -17.87 -20.30 9.47
C ALA A 215 -16.87 -20.96 8.48
N GLY A 216 -15.61 -21.11 8.88
CA GLY A 216 -14.55 -21.68 8.05
C GLY A 216 -13.85 -20.66 7.16
N LEU A 217 -12.86 -21.13 6.39
CA LEU A 217 -12.09 -20.30 5.46
C LEU A 217 -12.69 -20.38 4.06
N ILE A 218 -12.78 -19.23 3.41
CA ILE A 218 -13.36 -19.05 2.08
C ILE A 218 -12.32 -18.49 1.10
N ASN A 219 -12.77 -18.20 -0.13
CA ASN A 219 -11.96 -17.58 -1.17
C ASN A 219 -10.66 -18.36 -1.45
N PRO A 220 -10.75 -19.63 -1.88
CA PRO A 220 -9.56 -20.40 -2.26
C PRO A 220 -8.84 -19.73 -3.44
N VAL A 221 -7.52 -19.73 -3.35
CA VAL A 221 -6.60 -19.16 -4.33
C VAL A 221 -5.69 -20.25 -4.87
N SER A 222 -5.69 -20.46 -6.19
CA SER A 222 -4.62 -21.17 -6.89
C SER A 222 -3.59 -20.16 -7.41
N LEU A 223 -2.32 -20.55 -7.39
CA LEU A 223 -1.23 -19.67 -7.79
C LEU A 223 -0.14 -20.44 -8.54
N ARG A 224 0.23 -19.89 -9.71
CA ARG A 224 1.33 -20.38 -10.56
C ARG A 224 2.24 -19.23 -10.99
N ILE A 225 3.54 -19.44 -10.97
CA ILE A 225 4.54 -18.44 -11.37
C ILE A 225 5.50 -19.08 -12.36
N ALA A 226 5.60 -18.49 -13.54
CA ALA A 226 6.68 -18.71 -14.49
C ALA A 226 7.72 -17.59 -14.29
N LEU A 227 8.85 -17.93 -13.67
CA LEU A 227 9.93 -17.01 -13.38
C LEU A 227 11.06 -17.19 -14.40
N ASP A 228 11.40 -16.12 -15.11
CA ASP A 228 12.62 -15.99 -15.89
C ASP A 228 13.43 -14.78 -15.41
N ALA A 229 14.52 -15.05 -14.71
CA ALA A 229 15.40 -14.01 -14.20
C ALA A 229 16.39 -13.50 -15.25
N GLY A 230 16.51 -14.15 -16.41
CA GLY A 230 17.52 -13.86 -17.44
C GLY A 230 18.96 -14.22 -17.06
N VAL A 231 19.24 -14.47 -15.78
CA VAL A 231 20.53 -14.90 -15.22
C VAL A 231 20.34 -16.04 -14.22
N GLN A 232 21.43 -16.66 -13.76
CA GLN A 232 21.37 -17.79 -12.83
C GLN A 232 20.69 -17.43 -11.50
N ILE A 233 19.65 -18.20 -11.16
CA ILE A 233 18.93 -18.13 -9.89
C ILE A 233 19.63 -19.06 -8.89
N GLU A 234 19.99 -18.53 -7.72
CA GLU A 234 20.65 -19.29 -6.65
C GLU A 234 19.62 -19.95 -5.73
N GLU A 235 18.76 -19.15 -5.10
CA GLU A 235 17.76 -19.61 -4.14
C GLU A 235 16.37 -19.11 -4.54
N VAL A 236 15.34 -19.93 -4.28
CA VAL A 236 13.93 -19.52 -4.32
C VAL A 236 13.27 -19.98 -3.03
N ALA A 237 12.61 -19.08 -2.34
CA ALA A 237 11.90 -19.36 -1.10
C ALA A 237 10.53 -18.66 -1.09
N SER A 238 9.52 -19.31 -0.52
CA SER A 238 8.26 -18.66 -0.17
C SER A 238 8.18 -18.50 1.34
N ALA A 239 7.79 -17.30 1.79
CA ALA A 239 7.83 -16.94 3.21
C ALA A 239 6.69 -17.57 4.03
N TYR A 240 5.49 -17.64 3.44
CA TYR A 240 4.26 -17.98 4.18
C TYR A 240 3.50 -19.18 3.62
N HIS A 241 3.83 -19.64 2.40
CA HIS A 241 3.09 -20.69 1.72
C HIS A 241 4.06 -21.77 1.21
N PRO A 242 3.86 -23.05 1.54
CA PRO A 242 4.62 -24.13 0.93
C PRO A 242 4.42 -24.16 -0.58
N VAL A 243 5.52 -24.25 -1.33
CA VAL A 243 5.52 -24.26 -2.80
C VAL A 243 6.30 -25.44 -3.36
N THR A 244 5.87 -25.90 -4.52
CA THR A 244 6.64 -26.81 -5.37
C THR A 244 7.38 -25.97 -6.41
N VAL A 245 8.68 -26.21 -6.57
CA VAL A 245 9.53 -25.46 -7.51
C VAL A 245 10.17 -26.43 -8.50
N ALA A 246 9.80 -26.33 -9.77
CA ALA A 246 10.52 -26.97 -10.87
C ALA A 246 11.56 -26.00 -11.44
N ALA A 247 12.72 -26.52 -11.86
CA ALA A 247 13.83 -25.72 -12.40
C ALA A 247 14.18 -26.14 -13.83
N PRO A 248 13.46 -25.65 -14.87
CA PRO A 248 13.70 -26.02 -16.26
C PRO A 248 15.07 -25.58 -16.80
N SER A 249 15.69 -24.54 -16.23
CA SER A 249 17.03 -24.08 -16.56
C SER A 249 17.66 -23.31 -15.40
N VAL A 250 18.93 -22.91 -15.54
CA VAL A 250 19.63 -22.10 -14.52
C VAL A 250 18.95 -20.77 -14.21
N SER A 251 18.27 -20.16 -15.20
CA SER A 251 17.60 -18.87 -15.09
C SER A 251 16.07 -18.94 -14.96
N ARG A 252 15.47 -20.13 -15.09
CA ARG A 252 14.02 -20.32 -15.09
C ARG A 252 13.53 -21.20 -13.95
N ARG A 253 12.37 -20.85 -13.42
CA ARG A 253 11.66 -21.62 -12.39
C ARG A 253 10.16 -21.63 -12.68
N GLU A 254 9.51 -22.74 -12.42
CA GLU A 254 8.06 -22.86 -12.39
C GLU A 254 7.63 -23.17 -10.96
N ILE A 255 6.83 -22.29 -10.36
CA ILE A 255 6.43 -22.37 -8.96
C ILE A 255 4.92 -22.51 -8.87
N THR A 256 4.45 -23.47 -8.06
CA THR A 256 3.04 -23.66 -7.73
C THR A 256 2.85 -23.86 -6.23
N LEU A 257 1.65 -23.60 -5.71
CA LEU A 257 1.32 -23.94 -4.32
C LEU A 257 1.36 -25.47 -4.13
N ALA A 258 2.03 -25.93 -3.08
CA ALA A 258 2.20 -27.36 -2.84
C ALA A 258 0.86 -28.08 -2.59
N ALA A 259 -0.09 -27.41 -1.95
CA ALA A 259 -1.45 -27.91 -1.69
C ALA A 259 -2.43 -27.65 -2.86
N GLY A 260 -1.97 -27.07 -3.97
CA GLY A 260 -2.80 -26.65 -5.11
C GLY A 260 -3.56 -25.35 -4.87
N THR A 261 -4.26 -25.23 -3.73
CA THR A 261 -4.97 -24.01 -3.32
C THR A 261 -4.68 -23.62 -1.88
N THR A 262 -4.85 -22.34 -1.56
CA THR A 262 -4.74 -21.78 -0.19
C THR A 262 -5.88 -20.77 0.03
N PRO A 263 -6.43 -20.62 1.24
CA PRO A 263 -7.41 -19.57 1.51
C PRO A 263 -6.78 -18.18 1.44
N ALA A 264 -7.54 -17.19 0.94
CA ALA A 264 -7.13 -15.79 0.90
C ALA A 264 -7.19 -15.13 2.29
N ASN A 265 -6.31 -15.50 3.21
CA ASN A 265 -6.25 -14.96 4.59
C ASN A 265 -4.88 -14.37 4.96
N ARG A 266 -3.88 -14.47 4.08
CA ARG A 266 -2.57 -13.86 4.23
C ARG A 266 -1.97 -13.63 2.86
N ASP A 267 -0.98 -12.76 2.77
CA ASP A 267 -0.33 -12.48 1.49
C ASP A 267 0.59 -13.62 1.06
N PHE A 268 0.72 -13.82 -0.25
CA PHE A 268 1.77 -14.66 -0.80
C PHE A 268 3.02 -13.83 -1.08
N GLU A 269 4.17 -14.33 -0.66
CA GLU A 269 5.48 -13.72 -0.88
C GLU A 269 6.46 -14.79 -1.39
N LEU A 270 7.05 -14.52 -2.56
CA LEU A 270 8.12 -15.31 -3.15
C LEU A 270 9.37 -14.45 -3.22
N ALA A 271 10.47 -14.95 -2.67
CA ALA A 271 11.78 -14.31 -2.75
C ALA A 271 12.77 -15.19 -3.50
N TRP A 272 13.66 -14.58 -4.29
CA TRP A 272 14.76 -15.28 -4.93
C TRP A 272 16.02 -14.43 -5.01
N THR A 273 17.17 -15.08 -5.08
CA THR A 273 18.47 -14.43 -5.23
C THR A 273 19.10 -14.76 -6.58
N LEU A 274 19.87 -13.82 -7.10
CA LEU A 274 20.66 -14.00 -8.32
C LEU A 274 22.14 -14.04 -7.97
N GLN A 275 22.93 -14.67 -8.84
CA GLN A 275 24.38 -14.67 -8.72
C GLN A 275 24.95 -13.24 -8.82
N ARG A 276 25.61 -12.79 -7.75
CA ARG A 276 26.12 -11.41 -7.63
C ARG A 276 27.30 -11.14 -8.58
N THR A 277 27.33 -9.97 -9.21
CA THR A 277 28.47 -9.51 -10.05
C THR A 277 29.23 -8.33 -9.45
N GLN A 278 30.51 -8.18 -9.80
CA GLN A 278 31.38 -7.12 -9.24
C GLN A 278 31.21 -5.73 -9.91
N ALA A 279 30.51 -5.66 -11.06
CA ALA A 279 30.24 -4.42 -11.77
C ALA A 279 28.72 -4.11 -11.78
N PRO A 280 28.33 -2.81 -11.78
CA PRO A 280 26.94 -2.43 -12.00
C PRO A 280 26.47 -2.93 -13.36
N GLN A 281 25.25 -3.44 -13.42
CA GLN A 281 24.65 -3.95 -14.65
C GLN A 281 23.51 -3.05 -15.09
N VAL A 282 23.28 -2.98 -16.40
CA VAL A 282 22.14 -2.26 -16.96
C VAL A 282 21.31 -3.23 -17.81
N ALA A 283 20.00 -3.26 -17.58
CA ALA A 283 19.06 -4.05 -18.35
C ALA A 283 18.01 -3.16 -19.02
N TRP A 284 17.57 -3.55 -20.22
CA TRP A 284 16.60 -2.81 -21.03
C TRP A 284 15.55 -3.77 -21.60
N PHE A 285 14.29 -3.50 -21.26
CA PHE A 285 13.12 -4.26 -21.70
C PHE A 285 12.24 -3.35 -22.55
N THR A 286 11.66 -3.87 -23.64
CA THR A 286 10.85 -3.04 -24.56
C THR A 286 9.50 -3.64 -24.88
N GLU A 287 8.59 -2.75 -25.27
CA GLU A 287 7.31 -3.04 -25.88
C GLU A 287 7.05 -2.01 -26.99
N GLU A 288 6.50 -2.44 -28.12
CA GLU A 288 5.91 -1.52 -29.10
C GLU A 288 4.38 -1.58 -28.98
N LYS A 289 3.74 -0.41 -28.82
CA LYS A 289 2.28 -0.30 -28.74
C LYS A 289 1.81 0.97 -29.45
N ALA A 290 0.91 0.81 -30.42
CA ALA A 290 0.31 1.88 -31.21
C ALA A 290 1.35 2.83 -31.87
N GLY A 291 2.42 2.27 -32.44
CA GLY A 291 3.48 3.03 -33.13
C GLY A 291 4.38 3.86 -32.19
N ARG A 292 4.30 3.63 -30.87
CA ARG A 292 5.24 4.16 -29.89
C ARG A 292 6.00 3.01 -29.25
N HIS A 293 7.24 3.30 -28.85
CA HIS A 293 8.07 2.34 -28.14
C HIS A 293 8.11 2.69 -26.66
N TYR A 294 7.97 1.68 -25.82
CA TYR A 294 8.07 1.80 -24.38
C TYR A 294 9.19 0.91 -23.89
N GLY A 295 9.85 1.29 -22.81
CA GLY A 295 10.79 0.40 -22.19
C GLY A 295 11.12 0.74 -20.76
N VAL A 296 11.68 -0.25 -20.08
CA VAL A 296 12.11 -0.15 -18.69
C VAL A 296 13.62 -0.36 -18.65
N LEU A 297 14.32 0.70 -18.26
CA LEU A 297 15.74 0.72 -18.00
C LEU A 297 15.97 0.44 -16.52
N MET A 298 16.91 -0.44 -16.23
CA MET A 298 17.26 -0.81 -14.87
C MET A 298 18.75 -0.70 -14.67
N VAL A 299 19.16 -0.09 -13.57
CA VAL A 299 20.55 0.01 -13.14
C VAL A 299 20.70 -0.76 -11.83
N LEU A 300 21.37 -1.90 -11.89
CA LEU A 300 21.62 -2.79 -10.77
C LEU A 300 22.94 -2.41 -10.08
N PRO A 301 22.97 -2.31 -8.74
CA PRO A 301 24.22 -2.09 -8.02
C PRO A 301 25.12 -3.35 -8.10
N PRO A 302 26.46 -3.17 -8.10
CA PRO A 302 27.41 -4.27 -7.96
C PRO A 302 27.33 -4.86 -6.54
N ALA A 303 27.92 -6.05 -6.37
CA ALA A 303 28.21 -6.58 -5.06
C ALA A 303 28.99 -5.55 -4.20
N PRO A 304 28.68 -5.41 -2.90
CA PRO A 304 29.46 -4.56 -2.00
C PRO A 304 30.93 -5.02 -2.02
N ALA A 305 31.83 -4.11 -2.42
CA ALA A 305 33.27 -4.37 -2.32
C ALA A 305 33.75 -3.93 -0.93
N PRO A 306 34.53 -4.75 -0.19
CA PRO A 306 35.15 -4.31 1.05
C PRO A 306 36.04 -3.08 0.82
N GLY A 307 35.85 -2.02 1.60
CA GLY A 307 36.80 -0.90 1.69
C GLY A 307 36.51 0.36 0.86
N ALA A 308 35.40 0.46 0.14
CA ALA A 308 35.03 1.68 -0.62
C ALA A 308 33.91 2.50 0.05
N ARG A 309 34.07 2.88 1.32
CA ARG A 309 33.14 3.83 1.98
C ARG A 309 33.52 5.25 1.62
N LEU A 310 32.60 6.00 1.00
CA LEU A 310 32.79 7.44 0.78
C LEU A 310 32.62 8.17 2.11
N ALA A 311 33.52 9.12 2.40
CA ALA A 311 33.37 10.00 3.55
C ALA A 311 32.06 10.79 3.43
N ARG A 312 31.31 10.89 4.52
CA ARG A 312 29.99 11.53 4.53
C ARG A 312 29.92 12.69 5.54
N GLU A 313 29.06 13.64 5.24
CA GLU A 313 28.56 14.63 6.18
C GLU A 313 27.12 14.26 6.51
N VAL A 314 26.82 13.91 7.77
CA VAL A 314 25.49 13.49 8.20
C VAL A 314 24.88 14.48 9.19
N VAL A 315 23.76 15.09 8.83
CA VAL A 315 22.99 15.95 9.72
C VAL A 315 21.76 15.18 10.19
N PHE A 316 21.70 14.87 11.48
CA PHE A 316 20.53 14.26 12.10
C PHE A 316 19.58 15.34 12.56
N VAL A 317 18.31 15.25 12.19
CA VAL A 317 17.26 16.17 12.63
C VAL A 317 16.27 15.38 13.47
N LEU A 318 16.13 15.76 14.74
CA LEU A 318 15.31 15.06 15.71
C LEU A 318 14.14 15.95 16.15
N ASP A 319 12.94 15.46 15.90
CA ASP A 319 11.71 16.04 16.43
C ASP A 319 11.59 15.79 17.93
N THR A 320 11.35 16.86 18.67
CA THR A 320 11.09 16.83 20.11
C THR A 320 9.78 17.55 20.46
N SER A 321 8.85 17.66 19.51
CA SER A 321 7.52 18.21 19.74
C SER A 321 6.74 17.44 20.80
N GLY A 322 5.66 18.04 21.32
CA GLY A 322 4.81 17.40 22.33
C GLY A 322 4.24 16.04 21.91
N SER A 323 3.99 15.80 20.61
CA SER A 323 3.47 14.53 20.10
C SER A 323 4.51 13.39 20.18
N MET A 324 5.80 13.73 20.26
CA MET A 324 6.87 12.76 20.47
C MET A 324 6.95 12.26 21.93
N ALA A 325 6.14 12.76 22.85
CA ALA A 325 6.20 12.35 24.26
C ALA A 325 6.01 10.83 24.47
N GLY A 326 6.59 10.31 25.55
CA GLY A 326 6.47 8.90 25.91
C GLY A 326 7.39 7.98 25.12
N ALA A 327 6.82 7.00 24.41
CA ALA A 327 7.61 5.97 23.72
C ALA A 327 8.34 6.52 22.48
N SER A 328 7.72 7.43 21.73
CA SER A 328 8.27 7.98 20.48
C SER A 328 9.62 8.67 20.69
N ILE A 329 9.76 9.54 21.69
CA ILE A 329 11.04 10.21 21.98
C ILE A 329 12.12 9.21 22.42
N ARG A 330 11.76 8.11 23.11
CA ARG A 330 12.71 7.05 23.46
C ARG A 330 13.19 6.32 22.22
N GLN A 331 12.27 5.90 21.35
CA GLN A 331 12.57 5.27 20.07
C GLN A 331 13.48 6.14 19.20
N ALA A 332 13.18 7.44 19.12
CA ALA A 332 13.95 8.39 18.33
C ALA A 332 15.37 8.62 18.89
N LYS A 333 15.51 8.72 20.22
CA LYS A 333 16.81 8.81 20.89
C LYS A 333 17.65 7.55 20.69
N ASP A 334 17.04 6.37 20.84
CA ASP A 334 17.73 5.08 20.64
C ASP A 334 18.18 4.91 19.19
N ALA A 335 17.30 5.26 18.23
CA ALA A 335 17.63 5.28 16.81
C ALA A 335 18.81 6.21 16.51
N LEU A 336 18.80 7.43 17.06
CA LEU A 336 19.87 8.40 16.89
C LEU A 336 21.17 7.97 17.58
N GLN A 337 21.10 7.30 18.73
CA GLN A 337 22.28 6.78 19.41
C GLN A 337 22.95 5.65 18.59
N LEU A 338 22.16 4.72 18.04
CA LEU A 338 22.66 3.72 17.11
C LEU A 338 23.28 4.35 15.86
N ALA A 339 22.68 5.45 15.37
CA ALA A 339 23.20 6.20 14.24
C ALA A 339 24.57 6.81 14.51
N LEU A 340 24.70 7.51 15.65
CA LEU A 340 25.96 8.14 16.06
C LEU A 340 27.06 7.09 16.27
N ALA A 341 26.73 5.89 16.76
CA ALA A 341 27.68 4.80 16.96
C ALA A 341 28.22 4.19 15.65
N ARG A 342 27.54 4.37 14.52
CA ARG A 342 27.96 3.86 13.19
C ARG A 342 28.73 4.85 12.33
N LEU A 343 28.95 6.06 12.84
CA LEU A 343 29.81 7.05 12.19
C LEU A 343 31.27 6.56 12.18
N ALA A 344 31.95 6.70 11.04
CA ALA A 344 33.31 6.22 10.86
C ALA A 344 34.33 7.37 10.94
N PRO A 345 35.59 7.09 11.28
CA PRO A 345 36.67 8.05 11.11
C PRO A 345 36.72 8.56 9.66
N GLY A 346 36.70 9.89 9.49
CA GLY A 346 36.64 10.56 8.18
C GLY A 346 35.29 11.22 7.86
N ASP A 347 34.23 10.76 8.51
CA ASP A 347 32.90 11.38 8.45
C ASP A 347 32.88 12.71 9.24
N ALA A 348 31.91 13.56 8.91
CA ALA A 348 31.51 14.69 9.73
C ALA A 348 30.01 14.58 10.04
N PHE A 349 29.58 15.18 11.15
CA PHE A 349 28.17 15.12 11.53
C PHE A 349 27.72 16.34 12.33
N ASN A 350 26.41 16.54 12.37
CA ASN A 350 25.75 17.45 13.30
C ASN A 350 24.43 16.86 13.77
N VAL A 351 23.89 17.37 14.87
CA VAL A 351 22.55 17.04 15.35
C VAL A 351 21.76 18.33 15.50
N ILE A 352 20.55 18.35 14.96
CA ILE A 352 19.58 19.43 15.06
C ILE A 352 18.38 18.89 15.82
N GLU A 353 17.98 19.56 16.88
CA GLU A 353 16.70 19.35 17.54
C GLU A 353 15.70 20.37 16.98
N PHE A 354 14.42 20.00 16.91
CA PHE A 354 13.37 20.97 16.69
C PHE A 354 12.08 20.66 17.47
N ASN A 355 11.35 21.73 17.77
CA ASN A 355 9.97 21.75 18.24
C ASN A 355 9.30 23.05 17.76
N SER A 356 9.02 24.02 18.63
CA SER A 356 8.60 25.37 18.27
C SER A 356 9.72 26.22 17.66
N ALA A 357 10.98 25.79 17.81
CA ALA A 357 12.15 26.36 17.15
C ALA A 357 13.10 25.20 16.78
N ALA A 358 14.12 25.48 15.98
CA ALA A 358 15.16 24.51 15.66
C ALA A 358 16.52 24.97 16.21
N GLN A 359 17.25 24.05 16.83
CA GLN A 359 18.56 24.28 17.43
C GLN A 359 19.57 23.23 16.97
N ALA A 360 20.70 23.67 16.43
CA ALA A 360 21.81 22.80 16.11
C ALA A 360 22.78 22.66 17.30
N LEU A 361 23.28 21.44 17.55
CA LEU A 361 24.31 21.15 18.55
C LEU A 361 25.61 21.92 18.26
N HIS A 362 25.96 22.00 16.97
CA HIS A 362 27.10 22.74 16.46
C HIS A 362 26.65 23.72 15.37
N PRO A 363 27.32 24.87 15.19
CA PRO A 363 27.01 25.78 14.08
C PRO A 363 27.22 25.17 12.70
N ARG A 364 28.11 24.19 12.57
CA ARG A 364 28.37 23.39 11.35
C ARG A 364 28.71 21.96 11.73
N ALA A 365 28.67 21.05 10.76
CA ALA A 365 29.10 19.67 10.95
C ALA A 365 30.56 19.58 11.43
N VAL A 366 30.81 18.73 12.42
CA VAL A 366 32.12 18.52 13.03
C VAL A 366 32.68 17.13 12.67
N PRO A 367 34.01 16.95 12.57
CA PRO A 367 34.60 15.64 12.34
C PRO A 367 34.26 14.63 13.43
N VAL A 368 34.09 13.37 13.03
CA VAL A 368 33.81 12.26 13.94
C VAL A 368 35.07 11.92 14.73
N ASN A 369 34.98 12.02 16.06
CA ASN A 369 35.95 11.54 17.02
C ASN A 369 35.22 11.12 18.32
N PRO A 370 35.86 10.36 19.23
CA PRO A 370 35.21 9.90 20.45
C PRO A 370 34.60 11.02 21.31
N GLY A 371 35.25 12.18 21.36
CA GLY A 371 34.77 13.34 22.13
C GLY A 371 33.56 14.04 21.51
N SER A 372 33.54 14.24 20.18
CA SER A 372 32.39 14.83 19.49
C SER A 372 31.18 13.91 19.54
N VAL A 373 31.37 12.62 19.32
CA VAL A 373 30.29 11.61 19.40
C VAL A 373 29.72 11.53 20.82
N ARG A 374 30.58 11.49 21.85
CA ARG A 374 30.10 11.44 23.25
C ARG A 374 29.28 12.67 23.61
N ARG A 375 29.74 13.86 23.25
CA ARG A 375 29.00 15.12 23.47
C ARG A 375 27.63 15.10 22.81
N ALA A 376 27.54 14.59 21.58
CA ALA A 376 26.26 14.46 20.89
C ALA A 376 25.32 13.47 21.57
N ILE A 377 25.82 12.31 22.00
CA ILE A 377 25.03 11.33 22.76
C ILE A 377 24.50 11.95 24.06
N ASP A 378 25.35 12.64 24.82
CA ASP A 378 24.97 13.27 26.08
C ASP A 378 23.90 14.36 25.85
N TRP A 379 24.03 15.17 24.79
CA TRP A 379 23.04 16.17 24.43
C TRP A 379 21.70 15.54 24.04
N VAL A 380 21.71 14.52 23.16
CA VAL A 380 20.51 13.78 22.73
C VAL A 380 19.79 13.17 23.93
N GLN A 381 20.53 12.59 24.88
CA GLN A 381 19.95 12.02 26.09
C GLN A 381 19.27 13.09 26.96
N SER A 382 19.76 14.33 26.96
CA SER A 382 19.17 15.45 27.71
C SER A 382 17.87 16.01 27.11
N LEU A 383 17.58 15.76 25.84
CA LEU A 383 16.42 16.34 25.14
C LEU A 383 15.09 15.84 25.71
N GLN A 384 14.05 16.67 25.69
CA GLN A 384 12.73 16.33 26.20
C GLN A 384 11.65 16.74 25.21
N ALA A 385 10.61 15.92 25.08
CA ALA A 385 9.47 16.20 24.21
C ALA A 385 8.62 17.36 24.76
N ARG A 386 8.53 18.47 24.04
CA ARG A 386 7.81 19.70 24.40
C ARG A 386 7.58 20.60 23.18
N GLY A 387 6.65 21.54 23.28
CA GLY A 387 6.43 22.56 22.24
C GLY A 387 5.69 22.04 21.00
N GLY A 388 5.69 22.86 19.94
CA GLY A 388 5.05 22.59 18.64
C GLY A 388 5.96 21.85 17.66
N THR A 389 5.61 21.85 16.37
CA THR A 389 6.26 21.05 15.31
C THR A 389 6.62 21.93 14.10
N GLU A 390 7.55 22.89 14.28
CA GLU A 390 8.00 23.85 13.27
C GLU A 390 9.07 23.26 12.33
N MET A 391 8.67 22.29 11.50
CA MET A 391 9.56 21.58 10.58
C MET A 391 10.29 22.49 9.59
N ALA A 392 9.68 23.60 9.17
CA ALA A 392 10.28 24.50 8.18
C ALA A 392 11.64 25.05 8.65
N SER A 393 11.72 25.48 9.92
CA SER A 393 12.96 26.00 10.50
C SER A 393 14.06 24.94 10.57
N ALA A 394 13.68 23.71 10.92
CA ALA A 394 14.59 22.57 10.99
C ALA A 394 15.10 22.17 9.61
N LEU A 395 14.22 22.13 8.59
CA LEU A 395 14.59 21.85 7.21
C LEU A 395 15.50 22.94 6.64
N VAL A 396 15.26 24.22 6.93
CA VAL A 396 16.17 25.30 6.54
C VAL A 396 17.56 25.04 7.12
N LEU A 397 17.69 24.86 8.44
CA LEU A 397 18.99 24.62 9.08
C LEU A 397 19.66 23.33 8.58
N ALA A 398 18.88 22.28 8.34
CA ALA A 398 19.42 21.00 7.89
C ALA A 398 19.88 21.04 6.43
N LEU A 399 19.26 21.86 5.58
CA LEU A 399 19.59 21.97 4.16
C LEU A 399 20.58 23.11 3.86
N ASP A 400 20.81 24.03 4.81
CA ASP A 400 21.77 25.14 4.68
C ASP A 400 23.22 24.68 4.97
N GLY A 401 23.78 23.87 4.06
CA GLY A 401 25.16 23.38 4.13
C GLY A 401 25.99 23.76 2.90
N SER A 402 27.30 23.94 3.07
CA SER A 402 28.21 24.21 1.95
C SER A 402 28.63 22.90 1.26
N ASP A 403 28.54 22.86 -0.08
CA ASP A 403 29.07 21.79 -0.93
C ASP A 403 30.61 21.74 -0.87
N GLU A 404 31.17 21.22 0.21
CA GLU A 404 32.54 20.72 0.18
C GLU A 404 32.53 19.41 -0.62
N ALA A 405 32.86 19.50 -1.91
CA ALA A 405 32.78 18.44 -2.93
C ALA A 405 33.44 17.08 -2.59
N LYS A 406 34.05 16.93 -1.42
CA LYS A 406 34.73 15.72 -0.94
C LYS A 406 33.83 14.76 -0.15
N ARG A 407 32.69 15.19 0.38
CA ARG A 407 31.80 14.33 1.21
C ARG A 407 30.41 14.15 0.62
N VAL A 408 29.78 12.99 0.89
CA VAL A 408 28.35 12.80 0.60
C VAL A 408 27.54 13.48 1.70
N ARG A 409 26.74 14.50 1.36
CA ARG A 409 25.88 15.17 2.34
C ARG A 409 24.53 14.47 2.49
N GLN A 410 24.20 14.09 3.72
CA GLN A 410 23.00 13.33 4.05
C GLN A 410 22.29 13.99 5.24
N VAL A 411 20.99 14.17 5.13
CA VAL A 411 20.09 14.58 6.22
C VAL A 411 19.22 13.39 6.58
N VAL A 412 19.19 13.03 7.86
CA VAL A 412 18.30 11.99 8.39
C VAL A 412 17.30 12.68 9.31
N PHE A 413 16.03 12.69 8.93
CA PHE A 413 14.98 13.44 9.59
C PHE A 413 14.04 12.49 10.35
N LEU A 414 14.05 12.57 11.68
CA LEU A 414 13.29 11.69 12.59
C LEU A 414 12.11 12.47 13.17
N THR A 415 10.88 12.03 12.88
CA THR A 415 9.64 12.70 13.34
C THR A 415 8.46 11.74 13.32
N ASP A 416 7.39 12.06 14.04
CA ASP A 416 6.08 11.42 13.84
C ASP A 416 5.31 12.05 12.66
N GLY A 417 5.84 13.08 11.99
CA GLY A 417 5.30 13.57 10.73
C GLY A 417 4.00 14.37 10.84
N SER A 418 3.55 14.74 12.04
CA SER A 418 2.24 15.37 12.25
C SER A 418 2.21 16.84 11.79
N VAL A 419 2.16 17.09 10.48
CA VAL A 419 2.12 18.43 9.88
C VAL A 419 0.98 18.62 8.89
N GLY A 420 0.39 19.82 8.90
CA GLY A 420 -0.71 20.22 8.02
C GLY A 420 -0.30 21.08 6.82
N ASN A 421 0.95 21.55 6.75
CA ASN A 421 1.45 22.48 5.73
C ASN A 421 2.39 21.80 4.71
N GLU A 422 2.08 20.57 4.31
CA GLU A 422 2.93 19.71 3.47
C GLU A 422 3.44 20.40 2.19
N GLN A 423 2.57 21.15 1.48
CA GLN A 423 2.94 21.81 0.21
C GLN A 423 4.07 22.82 0.38
N ALA A 424 4.02 23.63 1.44
CA ALA A 424 5.06 24.61 1.72
C ALA A 424 6.40 23.91 2.06
N LEU A 425 6.35 22.80 2.81
CA LEU A 425 7.53 22.02 3.15
C LEU A 425 8.15 21.34 1.92
N PHE A 426 7.33 20.79 1.02
CA PHE A 426 7.84 20.22 -0.24
C PHE A 426 8.49 21.29 -1.14
N HIS A 427 7.92 22.50 -1.20
CA HIS A 427 8.53 23.61 -1.92
C HIS A 427 9.89 23.98 -1.32
N LEU A 428 9.95 24.13 0.00
CA LEU A 428 11.18 24.42 0.73
C LEU A 428 12.27 23.36 0.49
N ILE A 429 11.92 22.08 0.57
CA ILE A 429 12.86 20.98 0.29
C ILE A 429 13.42 21.17 -1.12
N ARG A 430 12.59 21.37 -2.14
CA ARG A 430 13.07 21.51 -3.53
C ARG A 430 13.97 22.72 -3.74
N GLU A 431 13.66 23.84 -3.11
CA GLU A 431 14.45 25.08 -3.22
C GLU A 431 15.84 24.91 -2.58
N ARG A 432 15.91 24.21 -1.45
CA ARG A 432 17.12 24.16 -0.60
C ARG A 432 17.93 22.86 -0.71
N LEU A 433 17.40 21.80 -1.32
CA LEU A 433 18.02 20.47 -1.28
C LEU A 433 19.46 20.47 -1.81
N GLY A 434 19.74 21.18 -2.91
CA GLY A 434 21.05 21.15 -3.56
C GLY A 434 21.48 19.72 -3.92
N ASP A 435 22.71 19.34 -3.52
CA ASP A 435 23.21 17.97 -3.59
C ASP A 435 23.03 17.19 -2.27
N THR A 436 22.18 17.66 -1.35
CA THR A 436 21.87 16.94 -0.11
C THR A 436 20.94 15.77 -0.39
N ARG A 437 21.15 14.64 0.30
CA ARG A 437 20.19 13.52 0.31
C ARG A 437 19.35 13.59 1.58
N LEU A 438 18.03 13.57 1.46
CA LEU A 438 17.11 13.61 2.61
C LEU A 438 16.46 12.23 2.80
N PHE A 439 16.68 11.65 3.97
CA PHE A 439 16.08 10.41 4.45
C PHE A 439 15.12 10.74 5.58
N THR A 440 13.99 10.04 5.61
CA THR A 440 12.96 10.28 6.61
C THR A 440 12.73 9.03 7.45
N ILE A 441 12.60 9.20 8.76
CA ILE A 441 12.30 8.13 9.70
C ILE A 441 11.02 8.51 10.44
N GLY A 442 9.95 7.75 10.16
CA GLY A 442 8.67 7.88 10.84
C GLY A 442 8.72 7.15 12.18
N ILE A 443 8.50 7.87 13.27
CA ILE A 443 8.54 7.34 14.64
C ILE A 443 7.12 7.27 15.21
N GLY A 444 6.87 6.26 16.05
CA GLY A 444 5.61 6.12 16.80
C GLY A 444 4.56 5.32 16.02
N SER A 445 3.35 5.23 16.56
CA SER A 445 2.34 4.27 16.10
C SER A 445 1.62 4.64 14.79
N ALA A 446 1.61 5.92 14.40
CA ALA A 446 0.86 6.40 13.25
C ALA A 446 1.44 7.70 12.67
N PRO A 447 2.68 7.69 12.15
CA PRO A 447 3.23 8.89 11.55
C PRO A 447 2.55 9.22 10.22
N ASN A 448 2.70 10.47 9.75
CA ASN A 448 2.28 10.83 8.39
C ASN A 448 3.22 10.21 7.34
N SER A 449 3.06 8.90 7.11
CA SER A 449 3.87 8.11 6.18
C SER A 449 3.81 8.65 4.74
N HIS A 450 2.71 9.30 4.37
CA HIS A 450 2.54 9.92 3.06
C HIS A 450 3.54 11.08 2.87
N PHE A 451 3.53 12.06 3.78
CA PHE A 451 4.50 13.17 3.76
C PHE A 451 5.94 12.65 3.79
N MET A 452 6.22 11.71 4.68
CA MET A 452 7.58 11.20 4.91
C MET A 452 8.13 10.47 3.69
N THR A 453 7.31 9.65 3.02
CA THR A 453 7.68 8.97 1.77
C THR A 453 8.00 9.99 0.68
N LYS A 454 7.12 10.97 0.47
CA LYS A 454 7.33 11.99 -0.56
C LYS A 454 8.51 12.92 -0.27
N ALA A 455 8.76 13.28 0.98
CA ALA A 455 9.93 14.07 1.36
C ALA A 455 11.24 13.31 1.08
N ALA A 456 11.28 11.99 1.36
CA ALA A 456 12.43 11.16 1.03
C ALA A 456 12.64 11.01 -0.48
N GLU A 457 11.57 10.78 -1.25
CA GLU A 457 11.64 10.72 -2.71
C GLU A 457 12.19 12.01 -3.32
N LEU A 458 11.65 13.17 -2.92
CA LEU A 458 12.17 14.48 -3.31
C LEU A 458 13.64 14.66 -2.92
N GLY A 459 14.00 14.10 -1.77
CA GLY A 459 15.32 14.07 -1.17
C GLY A 459 16.33 13.10 -1.78
N ARG A 460 15.98 12.28 -2.79
CA ARG A 460 16.83 11.18 -3.27
C ARG A 460 17.25 10.17 -2.17
N GLY A 461 16.41 10.03 -1.15
CA GLY A 461 16.57 9.09 -0.05
C GLY A 461 15.40 8.12 0.06
N THR A 462 15.33 7.40 1.18
CA THR A 462 14.32 6.38 1.46
C THR A 462 13.61 6.68 2.77
N PHE A 463 12.31 6.39 2.84
CA PHE A 463 11.53 6.44 4.07
C PHE A 463 11.67 5.14 4.87
N THR A 464 11.90 5.25 6.18
CA THR A 464 11.93 4.12 7.12
C THR A 464 10.89 4.34 8.21
N TYR A 465 10.07 3.33 8.51
CA TYR A 465 9.09 3.39 9.59
C TYR A 465 9.54 2.55 10.79
N ILE A 466 9.43 3.13 12.00
CA ILE A 466 9.70 2.48 13.28
C ILE A 466 8.47 2.68 14.18
N GLY A 467 7.65 1.63 14.29
CA GLY A 467 6.43 1.68 15.11
C GLY A 467 6.65 1.32 16.58
N ARG A 468 7.70 0.53 16.87
CA ARG A 468 7.97 -0.03 18.19
C ARG A 468 9.47 0.00 18.51
N ILE A 469 9.80 0.00 19.81
CA ILE A 469 11.19 0.16 20.27
C ILE A 469 12.07 -1.05 19.92
N GLU A 470 11.47 -2.24 19.87
CA GLU A 470 12.15 -3.49 19.53
C GLU A 470 12.59 -3.53 18.05
N GLU A 471 11.92 -2.75 17.18
CA GLU A 471 12.22 -2.69 15.75
C GLU A 471 13.37 -1.72 15.42
N VAL A 472 13.74 -0.84 16.36
CA VAL A 472 14.72 0.23 16.15
C VAL A 472 16.05 -0.33 15.65
N GLN A 473 16.57 -1.39 16.28
CA GLN A 473 17.88 -1.95 15.94
C GLN A 473 17.93 -2.49 14.51
N ASP A 474 16.94 -3.28 14.10
CA ASP A 474 16.89 -3.92 12.79
C ASP A 474 16.67 -2.88 11.67
N LYS A 475 15.71 -1.97 11.87
CA LYS A 475 15.39 -0.92 10.90
C LYS A 475 16.56 0.05 10.68
N MET A 476 17.21 0.48 11.77
CA MET A 476 18.38 1.35 11.66
C MET A 476 19.56 0.61 11.04
N THR A 477 19.76 -0.67 11.35
CA THR A 477 20.82 -1.49 10.72
C THR A 477 20.65 -1.55 9.21
N ALA A 478 19.43 -1.82 8.73
CA ALA A 478 19.12 -1.84 7.30
C ALA A 478 19.30 -0.46 6.65
N LEU A 479 18.80 0.61 7.28
CA LEU A 479 18.98 1.97 6.77
C LEU A 479 20.46 2.37 6.67
N PHE A 480 21.28 2.06 7.68
CA PHE A 480 22.71 2.40 7.65
C PHE A 480 23.49 1.61 6.61
N ALA A 481 23.16 0.34 6.38
CA ALA A 481 23.76 -0.42 5.29
C ALA A 481 23.58 0.30 3.94
N LYS A 482 22.40 0.89 3.72
CA LYS A 482 22.11 1.72 2.53
C LYS A 482 22.89 3.04 2.55
N LEU A 483 22.82 3.79 3.66
CA LEU A 483 23.47 5.10 3.80
C LEU A 483 25.01 5.05 3.67
N GLU A 484 25.61 3.93 4.04
CA GLU A 484 27.07 3.75 4.08
C GLU A 484 27.68 3.36 2.72
N SER A 485 26.86 2.97 1.75
CA SER A 485 27.33 2.43 0.47
C SER A 485 26.61 3.01 -0.76
N PRO A 486 26.64 4.34 -1.00
CA PRO A 486 26.22 4.88 -2.29
C PRO A 486 27.20 4.43 -3.39
N VAL A 487 26.69 3.69 -4.38
CA VAL A 487 27.46 3.10 -5.48
C VAL A 487 27.69 4.12 -6.59
N LEU A 488 26.64 4.82 -7.03
CA LEU A 488 26.70 5.87 -8.06
C LEU A 488 25.94 7.11 -7.61
N LYS A 489 26.57 8.28 -7.78
CA LYS A 489 25.93 9.58 -7.58
C LYS A 489 25.52 10.23 -8.89
N GLY A 490 24.47 11.05 -8.84
CA GLY A 490 24.10 11.92 -9.96
C GLY A 490 23.78 11.09 -11.21
N LEU A 491 22.96 10.05 -11.01
CA LEU A 491 22.58 9.17 -12.09
C LEU A 491 21.80 9.97 -13.15
N GLU A 492 22.24 9.87 -14.39
CA GLU A 492 21.63 10.54 -15.52
C GLU A 492 21.40 9.51 -16.64
N VAL A 493 20.22 9.59 -17.27
CA VAL A 493 19.88 8.78 -18.44
C VAL A 493 19.86 9.70 -19.64
N ILE A 494 20.75 9.44 -20.59
CA ILE A 494 20.90 10.19 -21.82
C ILE A 494 20.36 9.36 -22.97
N TRP A 495 19.27 9.83 -23.54
CA TRP A 495 18.60 9.22 -24.68
C TRP A 495 19.37 9.50 -25.99
N PRO A 496 19.18 8.68 -27.03
CA PRO A 496 19.81 8.90 -28.33
C PRO A 496 19.49 10.28 -28.92
N GLU A 497 20.45 10.87 -29.63
CA GLU A 497 20.23 12.15 -30.30
C GLU A 497 19.08 12.05 -31.32
N GLY A 498 18.19 13.04 -31.31
CA GLY A 498 17.00 13.08 -32.18
C GLY A 498 15.83 12.21 -31.73
N ALA A 499 15.99 11.36 -30.69
CA ALA A 499 14.87 10.62 -30.11
C ALA A 499 14.05 11.51 -29.17
N ARG A 500 12.72 11.48 -29.31
CA ARG A 500 11.79 12.10 -28.37
C ARG A 500 11.47 11.10 -27.27
N ALA A 501 12.15 11.23 -26.14
CA ALA A 501 11.97 10.37 -24.98
C ALA A 501 11.33 11.11 -23.80
N GLU A 502 10.38 10.45 -23.13
CA GLU A 502 9.83 10.88 -21.84
C GLU A 502 10.02 9.75 -20.83
N SER A 503 10.60 10.04 -19.66
CA SER A 503 10.95 9.01 -18.68
C SER A 503 10.56 9.36 -17.25
N TRP A 504 10.20 8.32 -16.48
CA TRP A 504 9.77 8.40 -15.09
C TRP A 504 10.56 7.40 -14.21
N PRO A 505 10.97 7.78 -12.98
CA PRO A 505 10.76 9.08 -12.36
C PRO A 505 11.56 10.20 -13.06
N ALA A 506 11.02 11.42 -13.07
CA ALA A 506 11.62 12.56 -13.77
C ALA A 506 12.98 13.00 -13.16
N ARG A 507 13.19 12.72 -11.87
CA ARG A 507 14.48 12.89 -11.19
C ARG A 507 14.92 11.53 -10.66
N LEU A 508 16.13 11.12 -11.05
CA LEU A 508 16.67 9.84 -10.63
C LEU A 508 17.29 9.93 -9.23
N PRO A 509 17.06 8.93 -8.36
CA PRO A 509 17.81 8.81 -7.13
C PRO A 509 19.26 8.39 -7.42
N ASP A 510 20.12 8.49 -6.41
CA ASP A 510 21.42 7.82 -6.46
C ASP A 510 21.24 6.29 -6.43
N LEU A 511 22.24 5.56 -6.95
CA LEU A 511 22.27 4.10 -6.85
C LEU A 511 22.90 3.70 -5.51
N TYR A 512 22.11 3.13 -4.60
CA TYR A 512 22.60 2.58 -3.33
C TYR A 512 22.90 1.09 -3.45
N ALA A 513 23.79 0.58 -2.59
CA ALA A 513 24.02 -0.85 -2.51
C ALA A 513 22.72 -1.58 -2.18
N GLY A 514 22.45 -2.67 -2.91
CA GLY A 514 21.28 -3.51 -2.69
C GLY A 514 19.96 -2.97 -3.23
N GLU A 515 19.90 -1.79 -3.86
CA GLU A 515 18.66 -1.22 -4.42
C GLU A 515 18.87 -0.76 -5.87
N PRO A 516 18.06 -1.21 -6.84
CA PRO A 516 18.19 -0.82 -8.23
C PRO A 516 17.51 0.52 -8.48
N VAL A 517 17.96 1.22 -9.50
CA VAL A 517 17.18 2.33 -10.07
C VAL A 517 16.43 1.83 -11.29
N VAL A 518 15.12 2.05 -11.32
CA VAL A 518 14.23 1.67 -12.42
C VAL A 518 13.68 2.93 -13.07
N VAL A 519 13.77 2.98 -14.40
CA VAL A 519 13.30 4.10 -15.21
C VAL A 519 12.42 3.57 -16.32
N ALA A 520 11.13 3.93 -16.29
CA ALA A 520 10.20 3.64 -17.38
C ALA A 520 10.23 4.78 -18.39
N ALA A 521 10.28 4.48 -19.68
CA ALA A 521 10.40 5.48 -20.74
C ALA A 521 9.49 5.18 -21.94
N ALA A 522 9.03 6.25 -22.59
CA ALA A 522 8.36 6.22 -23.89
C ALA A 522 9.21 6.95 -24.92
N LEU A 523 9.41 6.34 -26.09
CA LEU A 523 10.24 6.83 -27.19
C LEU A 523 9.48 6.78 -28.52
N ASP A 524 9.85 7.65 -29.45
CA ASP A 524 9.36 7.63 -30.84
C ASP A 524 10.14 6.65 -31.74
N ARG A 525 11.35 6.24 -31.33
CA ARG A 525 12.22 5.30 -32.07
C ARG A 525 13.15 4.51 -31.14
N LEU A 526 13.64 3.37 -31.62
CA LEU A 526 14.61 2.50 -30.92
C LEU A 526 16.00 2.47 -31.57
N GLU A 527 16.30 3.41 -32.47
CA GLU A 527 17.62 3.55 -33.08
C GLU A 527 18.64 4.14 -32.09
N GLY A 528 19.86 3.62 -32.10
CA GLY A 528 20.96 4.11 -31.26
C GLY A 528 21.08 3.39 -29.91
N SER A 529 21.60 4.09 -28.92
CA SER A 529 21.84 3.55 -27.59
C SER A 529 21.51 4.56 -26.51
N VAL A 530 20.89 4.09 -25.43
CA VAL A 530 20.76 4.87 -24.20
C VAL A 530 22.06 4.80 -23.43
N ARG A 531 22.51 5.93 -22.88
CA ARG A 531 23.70 6.02 -22.05
C ARG A 531 23.30 6.39 -20.64
N VAL A 532 23.77 5.60 -19.68
CA VAL A 532 23.57 5.84 -18.26
C VAL A 532 24.88 6.33 -17.69
N ARG A 533 24.86 7.48 -17.03
CA ARG A 533 26.04 8.09 -16.43
C ARG A 533 25.85 8.28 -14.95
N GLY A 534 26.94 8.19 -14.21
CA GLY A 534 26.97 8.52 -12.79
C GLY A 534 28.41 8.63 -12.31
N THR A 535 28.59 9.07 -11.07
CA THR A 535 29.93 9.19 -10.47
C THR A 535 30.14 8.11 -9.42
N ARG A 536 31.16 7.27 -9.61
CA ARG A 536 31.62 6.26 -8.64
C ARG A 536 32.95 6.70 -8.05
N ALA A 537 33.00 6.96 -6.73
CA ALA A 537 34.23 7.37 -6.04
C ALA A 537 35.01 8.50 -6.74
N GLY A 538 34.28 9.53 -7.21
CA GLY A 538 34.85 10.70 -7.90
C GLY A 538 35.25 10.44 -9.37
N ARG A 539 35.04 9.24 -9.90
CA ARG A 539 35.28 8.91 -11.31
C ARG A 539 33.96 8.77 -12.06
N LEU A 540 33.94 9.24 -13.30
CA LEU A 540 32.80 9.04 -14.19
C LEU A 540 32.66 7.55 -14.50
N TRP A 541 31.44 7.04 -14.32
CA TRP A 541 31.00 5.74 -14.77
C TRP A 541 29.96 5.96 -15.88
N GLU A 542 30.09 5.22 -16.98
CA GLU A 542 29.16 5.26 -18.09
C GLU A 542 28.90 3.82 -18.55
N ALA A 543 27.63 3.53 -18.80
CA ALA A 543 27.18 2.30 -19.45
C ALA A 543 26.33 2.67 -20.67
N GLN A 544 26.49 1.91 -21.74
CA GLN A 544 25.73 2.09 -22.97
C GLN A 544 24.91 0.83 -23.25
N VAL A 545 23.62 1.03 -23.49
CA VAL A 545 22.69 -0.06 -23.83
C VAL A 545 22.10 0.18 -25.21
N PRO A 546 22.38 -0.69 -26.19
CA PRO A 546 21.74 -0.62 -27.50
C PRO A 546 20.22 -0.82 -27.37
N LEU A 547 19.43 0.14 -27.86
CA LEU A 547 17.97 0.09 -27.71
C LEU A 547 17.33 -1.05 -28.53
N ALA A 548 17.98 -1.45 -29.63
CA ALA A 548 17.54 -2.52 -30.51
C ALA A 548 17.76 -3.94 -29.94
N GLN A 549 18.69 -4.12 -28.99
CA GLN A 549 18.90 -5.40 -28.31
C GLN A 549 18.07 -5.42 -27.03
N SER A 550 16.84 -5.91 -27.13
CA SER A 550 15.92 -5.94 -26.00
C SER A 550 15.20 -7.27 -25.87
N THR A 551 14.87 -7.62 -24.64
CA THR A 551 13.91 -8.69 -24.37
C THR A 551 12.52 -8.08 -24.47
N GLY A 552 11.75 -8.51 -25.47
CA GLY A 552 10.37 -8.09 -25.63
C GLY A 552 9.52 -8.58 -24.46
N SER A 553 8.85 -7.67 -23.77
CA SER A 553 7.91 -7.99 -22.69
C SER A 553 6.70 -7.06 -22.78
N ALA A 554 5.50 -7.61 -22.72
CA ALA A 554 4.27 -6.82 -22.81
C ALA A 554 4.11 -5.88 -21.61
N GLY A 555 3.36 -4.79 -21.82
CA GLY A 555 2.91 -3.72 -20.92
C GLY A 555 3.94 -2.83 -20.23
N MET A 556 5.16 -2.73 -20.77
CA MET A 556 6.08 -1.64 -20.41
C MET A 556 5.41 -0.27 -20.61
N GLY A 557 4.51 -0.14 -21.58
CA GLY A 557 3.71 1.06 -21.77
C GLY A 557 2.74 1.35 -20.63
N SER A 558 2.23 0.32 -19.95
CA SER A 558 1.37 0.47 -18.76
C SER A 558 2.19 0.93 -17.55
N LEU A 559 3.41 0.42 -17.37
CA LEU A 559 4.32 0.86 -16.29
C LEU A 559 4.75 2.31 -16.49
N TRP A 560 5.12 2.70 -17.72
CA TRP A 560 5.43 4.10 -18.03
C TRP A 560 4.23 5.01 -17.78
N ALA A 561 3.04 4.63 -18.25
CA ALA A 561 1.82 5.41 -18.05
C ALA A 561 1.49 5.57 -16.57
N ARG A 562 1.66 4.51 -15.75
CA ARG A 562 1.47 4.57 -14.29
C ARG A 562 2.43 5.56 -13.64
N GLY A 563 3.72 5.52 -14.00
CA GLY A 563 4.73 6.48 -13.52
C GLY A 563 4.41 7.93 -13.92
N LYS A 564 3.91 8.14 -15.15
CA LYS A 564 3.44 9.44 -15.61
C LYS A 564 2.21 9.92 -14.83
N VAL A 565 1.22 9.05 -14.59
CA VAL A 565 0.06 9.37 -13.74
C VAL A 565 0.52 9.80 -12.35
N GLU A 566 1.48 9.11 -11.74
CA GLU A 566 2.02 9.50 -10.44
C GLU A 566 2.67 10.89 -10.47
N GLY A 567 3.50 11.16 -11.49
CA GLY A 567 4.07 12.49 -11.70
C GLY A 567 3.03 13.60 -11.88
N LEU A 568 1.96 13.32 -12.64
CA LEU A 568 0.85 14.24 -12.84
C LEU A 568 0.07 14.48 -11.55
N MET A 569 -0.24 13.44 -10.79
CA MET A 569 -0.91 13.54 -9.48
C MET A 569 -0.06 14.30 -8.46
N ASP A 570 1.27 14.12 -8.49
CA ASP A 570 2.19 14.89 -7.67
C ASP A 570 2.24 16.37 -8.10
N SER A 571 1.95 16.69 -9.37
CA SER A 571 1.90 18.08 -9.86
C SER A 571 0.73 18.89 -9.30
N ILE A 572 -0.40 18.26 -8.94
CA ILE A 572 -1.53 18.94 -8.28
C ILE A 572 -1.05 19.62 -6.99
N ARG A 573 -0.17 18.94 -6.25
CA ARG A 573 0.41 19.43 -5.00
C ARG A 573 1.37 20.61 -5.21
N ASN A 574 1.83 20.80 -6.43
CA ASN A 574 2.73 21.87 -6.84
C ASN A 574 1.96 23.09 -7.38
N GLY A 575 0.62 23.08 -7.27
CA GLY A 575 -0.24 24.16 -7.72
C GLY A 575 -0.83 23.98 -9.13
N THR A 576 -0.57 22.85 -9.80
CA THR A 576 -1.27 22.56 -11.07
C THR A 576 -2.76 22.38 -10.79
N PRO A 577 -3.67 23.07 -11.51
CA PRO A 577 -5.11 22.89 -11.34
C PRO A 577 -5.53 21.43 -11.51
N GLU A 578 -6.32 20.91 -10.56
CA GLU A 578 -6.76 19.50 -10.56
C GLU A 578 -7.54 19.15 -11.84
N ASP A 579 -8.34 20.07 -12.38
CA ASP A 579 -9.12 19.83 -13.61
C ASP A 579 -8.22 19.57 -14.84
N MET A 580 -7.08 20.27 -14.94
CA MET A 580 -6.10 20.03 -16.00
C MET A 580 -5.44 18.66 -15.85
N VAL A 581 -5.00 18.34 -14.63
CA VAL A 581 -4.39 17.04 -14.34
C VAL A 581 -5.38 15.90 -14.57
N ARG A 582 -6.63 16.08 -14.14
CA ARG A 582 -7.72 15.13 -14.34
C ARG A 582 -7.91 14.82 -15.83
N ALA A 583 -8.00 15.85 -16.68
CA ALA A 583 -8.16 15.67 -18.12
C ALA A 583 -6.97 14.91 -18.74
N GLU A 584 -5.73 15.26 -18.37
CA GLU A 584 -4.54 14.59 -18.88
C GLU A 584 -4.45 13.12 -18.41
N VAL A 585 -4.75 12.86 -17.13
CA VAL A 585 -4.78 11.50 -16.57
C VAL A 585 -5.85 10.65 -17.25
N ILE A 586 -7.05 11.19 -17.51
CA ILE A 586 -8.12 10.46 -18.23
C ILE A 586 -7.68 10.13 -19.65
N ASN A 587 -7.09 11.07 -20.39
CA ASN A 587 -6.60 10.84 -21.75
C ASN A 587 -5.52 9.76 -21.79
N LEU A 588 -4.52 9.86 -20.90
CA LEU A 588 -3.43 8.90 -20.78
C LEU A 588 -3.94 7.51 -20.38
N ALA A 589 -4.81 7.45 -19.37
CA ALA A 589 -5.41 6.21 -18.89
C ALA A 589 -6.25 5.54 -19.98
N THR A 590 -6.97 6.33 -20.79
CA THR A 590 -7.77 5.80 -21.90
C THR A 590 -6.88 5.24 -23.01
N ALA A 591 -5.81 5.94 -23.38
CA ALA A 591 -4.85 5.47 -24.39
C ALA A 591 -4.07 4.21 -23.97
N HIS A 592 -3.86 4.01 -22.68
CA HIS A 592 -3.10 2.88 -22.13
C HIS A 592 -3.96 1.79 -21.48
N ASN A 593 -5.29 1.95 -21.46
CA ASN A 593 -6.25 1.08 -20.75
C ASN A 593 -6.02 1.01 -19.23
N LEU A 594 -5.55 2.07 -18.60
CA LEU A 594 -5.16 2.06 -17.18
C LEU A 594 -6.33 2.41 -16.25
N VAL A 595 -6.51 1.64 -15.18
CA VAL A 595 -7.38 2.05 -14.07
C VAL A 595 -6.64 3.04 -13.16
N THR A 596 -7.30 4.15 -12.87
CA THR A 596 -6.79 5.24 -12.03
C THR A 596 -7.87 5.74 -11.08
N ARG A 597 -7.56 6.78 -10.29
CA ARG A 597 -8.58 7.51 -9.51
C ARG A 597 -9.72 8.08 -10.38
N TYR A 598 -9.46 8.38 -11.65
CA TYR A 598 -10.40 9.05 -12.56
C TYR A 598 -10.98 8.15 -13.66
N THR A 599 -10.51 6.91 -13.79
CA THR A 599 -10.93 5.97 -14.84
C THR A 599 -11.30 4.61 -14.26
N SER A 600 -12.16 3.87 -14.94
CA SER A 600 -12.65 2.57 -14.49
C SER A 600 -12.97 1.69 -15.69
N PHE A 601 -12.79 0.38 -15.55
CA PHE A 601 -13.17 -0.56 -16.59
C PHE A 601 -14.64 -0.92 -16.46
N VAL A 602 -15.35 -0.99 -17.59
CA VAL A 602 -16.71 -1.50 -17.66
C VAL A 602 -16.83 -2.51 -18.81
N ALA A 603 -17.33 -3.71 -18.51
CA ALA A 603 -17.63 -4.75 -19.49
C ALA A 603 -19.14 -4.99 -19.48
N VAL A 604 -19.80 -4.96 -20.64
CA VAL A 604 -21.26 -5.13 -20.74
C VAL A 604 -21.61 -6.20 -21.77
N ASP A 605 -22.32 -7.23 -21.34
CA ASP A 605 -22.99 -8.15 -22.25
C ASP A 605 -24.18 -7.42 -22.89
N LYS A 606 -24.23 -7.37 -24.23
CA LYS A 606 -25.32 -6.73 -24.95
C LYS A 606 -26.66 -7.47 -24.81
N THR A 607 -26.64 -8.75 -24.46
CA THR A 607 -27.85 -9.58 -24.34
C THR A 607 -28.46 -9.45 -22.93
N PRO A 608 -29.68 -8.91 -22.78
CA PRO A 608 -30.38 -8.93 -21.50
C PRO A 608 -30.81 -10.35 -21.15
N VAL A 609 -30.65 -10.73 -19.89
CA VAL A 609 -30.97 -12.07 -19.38
C VAL A 609 -31.88 -12.06 -18.16
N ARG A 610 -31.84 -11.00 -17.36
CA ARG A 610 -32.78 -10.79 -16.25
C ARG A 610 -34.00 -10.05 -16.78
N VAL A 611 -35.19 -10.61 -16.56
CA VAL A 611 -36.46 -9.92 -16.82
C VAL A 611 -36.61 -8.71 -15.89
N SER A 612 -37.20 -7.62 -16.35
CA SER A 612 -37.15 -6.32 -15.67
C SER A 612 -37.84 -6.29 -14.29
N ASP A 613 -38.76 -7.22 -14.04
CA ASP A 613 -39.52 -7.40 -12.80
C ASP A 613 -38.86 -8.33 -11.77
N ALA A 614 -37.88 -9.15 -12.17
CA ALA A 614 -37.18 -10.04 -11.25
C ALA A 614 -36.29 -9.23 -10.27
N GLN A 615 -36.42 -9.49 -8.97
CA GLN A 615 -35.63 -8.81 -7.94
C GLN A 615 -34.14 -9.10 -8.09
N LEU A 616 -33.30 -8.06 -8.05
CA LEU A 616 -31.84 -8.15 -7.98
C LEU A 616 -31.38 -7.87 -6.54
N LYS A 617 -30.69 -8.83 -5.92
CA LYS A 617 -30.14 -8.70 -4.56
C LYS A 617 -28.67 -8.28 -4.62
N LEU A 618 -28.33 -7.17 -4.00
CA LEU A 618 -26.96 -6.70 -3.86
C LEU A 618 -26.25 -7.46 -2.74
N ALA A 619 -25.14 -8.14 -3.03
CA ALA A 619 -24.42 -8.96 -2.08
C ALA A 619 -22.91 -8.69 -2.12
N ALA A 620 -22.33 -8.41 -0.96
CA ALA A 620 -20.88 -8.30 -0.82
C ALA A 620 -20.25 -9.66 -0.57
N VAL A 621 -19.21 -9.97 -1.33
CA VAL A 621 -18.37 -11.15 -1.11
C VAL A 621 -17.53 -10.89 0.14
N PRO A 622 -17.67 -11.72 1.19
CA PRO A 622 -16.91 -11.54 2.42
C PRO A 622 -15.44 -11.90 2.22
N THR A 623 -14.58 -11.34 3.07
CA THR A 623 -13.16 -11.65 3.16
C THR A 623 -12.88 -12.53 4.39
N ASN A 624 -11.78 -13.29 4.37
CA ASN A 624 -11.31 -13.95 5.58
C ASN A 624 -10.75 -12.93 6.56
N LEU A 625 -10.81 -13.22 7.86
CA LEU A 625 -9.99 -12.51 8.82
C LEU A 625 -8.50 -12.80 8.52
N PRO A 626 -7.61 -11.79 8.52
CA PRO A 626 -6.19 -12.03 8.31
C PRO A 626 -5.61 -13.03 9.32
N GLU A 627 -4.70 -13.89 8.88
CA GLU A 627 -4.09 -14.88 9.77
C GLU A 627 -3.40 -14.20 10.96
N GLY A 628 -3.60 -14.77 12.15
CA GLY A 628 -3.05 -14.27 13.41
C GLY A 628 -3.85 -13.15 14.04
N TRP A 629 -4.91 -12.65 13.38
CA TRP A 629 -5.83 -11.67 13.95
C TRP A 629 -6.92 -12.35 14.77
N ASP A 630 -7.44 -11.64 15.75
CA ASP A 630 -8.52 -12.09 16.64
C ASP A 630 -9.79 -11.30 16.30
N TYR A 631 -10.84 -12.00 15.86
CA TYR A 631 -12.08 -11.37 15.40
C TYR A 631 -12.72 -10.52 16.50
N GLY A 632 -12.78 -11.04 17.74
CA GLY A 632 -13.38 -10.39 18.89
C GLY A 632 -12.63 -9.14 19.33
N LYS A 633 -11.30 -9.10 19.18
CA LYS A 633 -10.50 -7.89 19.45
C LYS A 633 -10.64 -6.82 18.37
N VAL A 634 -10.85 -7.22 17.12
CA VAL A 634 -10.90 -6.31 15.97
C VAL A 634 -12.29 -5.66 15.83
N PHE A 635 -13.34 -6.44 16.03
CA PHE A 635 -14.73 -5.97 15.88
C PHE A 635 -15.48 -5.79 17.20
N GLY A 636 -14.86 -6.19 18.31
CA GLY A 636 -15.40 -6.07 19.66
C GLY A 636 -16.31 -7.25 20.03
N GLU A 637 -15.99 -7.93 21.12
CA GLU A 637 -16.93 -7.89 22.24
C GLU A 637 -16.98 -6.44 22.74
N LEU A 638 -18.17 -5.96 23.14
CA LEU A 638 -18.37 -4.65 23.77
C LEU A 638 -17.20 -4.33 24.73
N PRO A 639 -16.67 -3.10 24.73
CA PRO A 639 -15.50 -2.76 25.54
C PRO A 639 -15.72 -3.20 26.99
N GLN A 640 -14.87 -4.11 27.47
CA GLN A 640 -14.75 -4.46 28.89
C GLN A 640 -14.08 -3.32 29.69
N GLY A 641 -14.43 -2.07 29.37
CA GLY A 641 -13.98 -0.85 30.04
C GLY A 641 -15.08 -0.18 30.88
N ALA A 642 -16.22 -0.86 31.10
CA ALA A 642 -17.29 -0.34 31.95
C ALA A 642 -17.79 -1.39 32.96
N THR A 643 -17.08 -1.55 34.07
CA THR A 643 -17.77 -1.33 35.36
C THR A 643 -18.46 0.03 35.22
N ASP A 644 -19.79 0.16 35.09
CA ASP A 644 -20.77 -0.36 36.04
C ASP A 644 -22.19 -0.32 35.44
N SER A 645 -22.43 -0.68 34.17
CA SER A 645 -23.82 -0.60 33.65
C SER A 645 -24.79 -1.53 34.40
N ARG A 646 -24.32 -2.75 34.72
CA ARG A 646 -25.06 -3.70 35.56
C ARG A 646 -25.16 -3.23 37.01
N PHE A 647 -24.11 -2.64 37.57
CA PHE A 647 -24.13 -2.11 38.94
C PHE A 647 -24.97 -0.84 39.07
N ALA A 648 -24.98 0.04 38.06
CA ALA A 648 -25.82 1.22 37.96
C ALA A 648 -27.30 0.85 37.77
N LEU A 649 -27.60 -0.19 36.99
CA LEU A 649 -28.94 -0.76 36.91
C LEU A 649 -29.36 -1.40 38.23
N LEU A 650 -28.46 -2.13 38.91
CA LEU A 650 -28.75 -2.76 40.19
C LEU A 650 -28.97 -1.71 41.30
N SER A 651 -28.09 -0.72 41.38
CA SER A 651 -28.17 0.38 42.34
C SER A 651 -29.36 1.30 42.06
N GLY A 652 -29.65 1.59 40.78
CA GLY A 652 -30.87 2.28 40.37
C GLY A 652 -32.14 1.51 40.77
N SER A 653 -32.16 0.19 40.59
CA SER A 653 -33.28 -0.68 41.00
C SER A 653 -33.46 -0.71 42.51
N ILE A 654 -32.37 -0.77 43.28
CA ILE A 654 -32.39 -0.74 44.75
C ILE A 654 -32.90 0.62 45.25
N LEU A 655 -32.45 1.73 44.66
CA LEU A 655 -32.92 3.08 45.01
C LEU A 655 -34.41 3.26 44.69
N LEU A 656 -34.90 2.70 43.58
CA LEU A 656 -36.31 2.72 43.22
C LEU A 656 -37.17 1.94 44.23
N LEU A 657 -36.70 0.76 44.64
CA LEU A 657 -37.38 -0.07 45.65
C LEU A 657 -37.41 0.61 47.02
N LEU A 658 -36.32 1.28 47.42
CA LEU A 658 -36.26 2.06 48.65
C LEU A 658 -37.21 3.27 48.61
N ALA A 659 -37.27 3.98 47.48
CA ALA A 659 -38.21 5.09 47.29
C ALA A 659 -39.67 4.63 47.37
N LEU A 660 -40.01 3.50 46.74
CA LEU A 660 -41.34 2.90 46.82
C LEU A 660 -41.70 2.45 48.25
N ALA A 661 -40.74 1.89 48.99
CA ALA A 661 -40.93 1.51 50.39
C ALA A 661 -41.15 2.73 51.31
N MET A 662 -40.42 3.84 51.07
CA MET A 662 -40.59 5.09 51.81
C MET A 662 -41.92 5.78 51.51
N LEU A 663 -42.36 5.78 50.24
CA LEU A 663 -43.68 6.30 49.85
C LEU A 663 -44.81 5.51 50.52
N ARG A 664 -44.67 4.19 50.62
CA ARG A 664 -45.66 3.31 51.30
C ARG A 664 -45.72 3.51 52.81
N ARG A 665 -44.63 4.01 53.43
CA ARG A 665 -44.57 4.38 54.86
C ARG A 665 -45.12 5.77 55.16
N ARG A 666 -45.32 6.62 54.15
CA ARG A 666 -45.96 7.94 54.29
C ARG A 666 -47.47 7.92 54.06
N THR A 667 -47.98 6.85 53.45
CA THR A 667 -49.41 6.66 53.13
C THR A 667 -50.11 5.62 54.01
N ALA A 668 -49.39 5.08 55.00
CA ALA A 668 -49.91 4.32 56.13
C ALA A 668 -49.66 5.14 57.40
#